data_AF-A0A934ZVK4-F1
#
_entry.id   AF-A0A934ZVK4-F1
#
_cell.length_a   1.000
_cell.length_b   1.000
_cell.length_c   1.000
_cell.angle_alpha   90.00
_cell.angle_beta   90.00
_cell.angle_gamma   90.00
#
_symmetry.space_group_name_H-M   'P 1'
#
loop_
_entity.id
_entity.type
_entity.pdbx_description
1 polymer ?
#
loop_
_entity_poly.entity_id
_entity_poly.type
_entity_poly.pdbx_seq_one_letter_code
_entity_poly.pdbx_strand_id
1 'polypeptide(L)'
;MPIAAADAPVECESDAGIHGEDAVSPRRFAANGTATQPWSASAADAISWTGPVVTLYGANWLNWYNSTPIPGQISRLSIVKAVAKQIVSSLDSANLGLMRFSANGGDGDAAAEGGMVVQEVVDLRRARASVLQVIDNLQASGFTPLSETLYEAGQYWAGRPVDYGLNSQSAPGTPLPSVAGSRDPSDPGRYKSPIEYQCQRNYTVLLTDGEPSADNSADDKIQTLPGYTSAVGASCSGEGPGRRLDEMAKYLNRADLSTLAGQQNSQVFTIGVGPEITDSASLAAVASAGGGRSYNADNIDDLTTALQDVVTTVLETSSTFTTPSVGINAFNRTQTVNDLYVSVFSPRETIRWPGNLKKYALRNGEIVDALGNSAVDPSTGFFRRGTRSFWSPTPDEDRVTDGGAASQLPSPATRRVYTYLPTPGNRNLTAAVNAVTVGNTNLTDALLGTGSTGPTREQVIDWARGVDIQDLDADGNITEAARSMGDPLHARPALVSFGGALDTPDPRDVVVLVPTNDGVLHAIDARTGVELWSFVPPELLGRLRQLVENRPQNPRSYGLDGDVRVLKFDRNQNGVVEPGDGDRVWAYFGMRRGGRNYYALDITDRARPQLLWILGPNNLSDVGESWSTPAIARVRVAGAAQNGEKLVLIFGGGYDGGQENYSYRTDTMGNGIYMVDAASGALLWYAGGPGGTGAADLDLPNMTHSIPSRIVTLDNDGDGFADRLYAADLGGRVWRFDIFNGQGRGSLVTGGVFASLGGAVNPSPASTRRFYYAPDVALIQRRGAEPYYNLAIGSGYRGHPLDASAQDRFYSLRDKNPFGKLSQSQYDSATPLGEGDLIDITNDPAGAVVPTTANGWRLELRLNGGWSGEKVLAESLTVGGIVLFPTYQPQAPSTLDPCSPANGLNRVYALSVDTGKPAIDFNDVDADSVPNNADLFTNLAQRGIAGEISFAFDAIPQDTDPLNDLDQSDNSRRTDALGRRALCAVGLEVLDRCVLPGSVMRTFWQRTAPP
;
A
#
# COMPACT_ATOMS: atom_id res chain seq x y z
N MET A 1 8.93 55.05 20.97
CA MET A 1 9.71 54.96 19.71
C MET A 1 8.93 54.04 18.78
N PRO A 2 8.64 54.42 17.53
CA PRO A 2 7.94 53.53 16.62
C PRO A 2 8.92 52.39 16.25
N ILE A 3 8.46 51.16 16.46
CA ILE A 3 9.16 49.94 16.05
C ILE A 3 8.94 49.82 14.55
N ALA A 4 10.02 49.88 13.76
CA ALA A 4 9.98 49.71 12.31
C ALA A 4 9.45 48.31 11.95
N ALA A 5 8.75 48.22 10.82
CA ALA A 5 8.05 47.03 10.34
C ALA A 5 8.97 45.80 10.22
N ALA A 6 8.51 44.65 10.72
CA ALA A 6 9.27 43.40 10.76
C ALA A 6 9.34 42.62 9.43
N ASP A 7 8.77 43.13 8.33
CA ASP A 7 8.63 42.37 7.06
C ASP A 7 9.20 43.08 5.82
N ALA A 8 10.05 44.10 5.99
CA ALA A 8 10.71 44.73 4.84
C ALA A 8 11.87 43.83 4.34
N PRO A 9 11.95 43.49 3.04
CA PRO A 9 13.03 42.66 2.53
C PRO A 9 14.35 43.46 2.55
N VAL A 10 15.38 42.89 3.20
CA VAL A 10 16.67 43.56 3.44
C VAL A 10 17.77 42.88 2.64
N GLU A 11 18.61 43.68 1.97
CA GLU A 11 19.82 43.20 1.28
C GLU A 11 20.83 42.64 2.30
N CYS A 12 21.71 41.72 1.91
CA CYS A 12 22.70 41.14 2.84
C CYS A 12 23.88 42.07 3.16
N GLU A 13 24.48 41.90 4.33
CA GLU A 13 25.60 42.73 4.82
C GLU A 13 26.82 42.72 3.90
N SER A 14 27.09 41.59 3.23
CA SER A 14 28.24 41.44 2.34
C SER A 14 28.20 42.34 1.11
N ASP A 15 27.01 42.77 0.70
CA ASP A 15 26.81 43.60 -0.49
C ASP A 15 26.71 45.11 -0.15
N ALA A 16 26.65 45.47 1.13
CA ALA A 16 26.49 46.85 1.59
C ALA A 16 27.65 47.77 1.15
N GLY A 17 27.32 48.85 0.44
CA GLY A 17 28.26 49.82 -0.13
C GLY A 17 28.86 49.40 -1.48
N ILE A 18 28.62 48.16 -1.92
CA ILE A 18 29.15 47.59 -3.16
C ILE A 18 28.04 47.48 -4.21
N HIS A 19 26.94 46.82 -3.86
CA HIS A 19 25.74 46.68 -4.65
C HIS A 19 24.59 47.47 -4.00
N GLY A 20 23.59 47.84 -4.78
CA GLY A 20 22.49 48.69 -4.35
C GLY A 20 21.35 48.61 -5.36
N GLU A 21 20.53 49.66 -5.42
CA GLU A 21 19.39 49.77 -6.34
C GLU A 21 19.78 49.47 -7.80
N ASP A 22 20.96 49.91 -8.23
CA ASP A 22 21.63 49.49 -9.47
C ASP A 22 23.14 49.87 -9.44
N ALA A 23 23.85 49.59 -10.54
CA ALA A 23 25.30 49.86 -10.67
C ALA A 23 25.68 51.36 -10.67
N VAL A 24 24.74 52.26 -10.97
CA VAL A 24 24.96 53.71 -11.09
C VAL A 24 24.34 54.50 -9.93
N SER A 25 23.45 53.90 -9.15
CA SER A 25 22.74 54.53 -8.05
C SER A 25 23.68 54.80 -6.87
N PRO A 26 23.56 55.98 -6.22
CA PRO A 26 24.25 56.24 -4.97
C PRO A 26 23.62 55.50 -3.78
N ARG A 27 22.45 54.86 -3.96
CA ARG A 27 21.74 54.10 -2.92
C ARG A 27 22.32 52.69 -2.78
N ARG A 28 23.36 52.55 -1.98
CA ARG A 28 24.14 51.30 -1.80
C ARG A 28 24.05 50.70 -0.41
N PHE A 29 23.25 51.26 0.49
CA PHE A 29 23.13 50.77 1.86
C PHE A 29 21.73 50.22 2.11
N ALA A 30 21.62 49.02 2.70
CA ALA A 30 20.33 48.42 3.05
C ALA A 30 19.60 49.29 4.08
N ALA A 31 18.41 49.80 3.75
CA ALA A 31 17.70 50.75 4.60
C ALA A 31 17.20 50.11 5.91
N ASN A 32 17.30 50.83 7.02
CA ASN A 32 16.90 50.38 8.36
C ASN A 32 15.36 50.29 8.61
N GLY A 33 14.56 50.22 7.54
CA GLY A 33 13.10 50.13 7.63
C GLY A 33 12.36 51.43 7.96
N THR A 34 13.07 52.57 8.07
CA THR A 34 12.44 53.91 8.21
C THR A 34 12.28 54.67 6.89
N ALA A 35 12.85 54.13 5.80
CA ALA A 35 12.75 54.69 4.45
C ALA A 35 11.64 54.00 3.63
N THR A 36 11.06 54.71 2.67
CA THR A 36 10.04 54.19 1.74
C THR A 36 10.60 53.28 0.62
N GLN A 37 11.92 53.05 0.61
CA GLN A 37 12.65 52.32 -0.43
C GLN A 37 13.64 51.35 0.24
N PRO A 38 13.97 50.20 -0.37
CA PRO A 38 14.82 49.18 0.27
C PRO A 38 16.29 49.60 0.40
N TRP A 39 16.73 50.61 -0.35
CA TRP A 39 18.11 51.14 -0.32
C TRP A 39 18.19 52.61 0.12
N SER A 40 19.28 52.96 0.78
CA SER A 40 19.67 54.30 1.19
C SER A 40 21.01 54.71 0.57
N ALA A 41 21.15 56.00 0.30
CA ALA A 41 22.41 56.61 -0.14
C ALA A 41 23.35 56.99 1.02
N SER A 42 22.88 56.85 2.26
CA SER A 42 23.61 57.23 3.47
C SER A 42 23.83 56.01 4.36
N ALA A 43 25.09 55.77 4.75
CA ALA A 43 25.45 54.71 5.69
C ALA A 43 24.82 54.90 7.08
N ALA A 44 24.40 56.13 7.43
CA ALA A 44 23.74 56.41 8.72
C ALA A 44 22.31 55.87 8.78
N ASP A 45 21.68 55.63 7.62
CA ASP A 45 20.33 55.07 7.51
C ASP A 45 20.36 53.56 7.25
N ALA A 46 21.54 52.94 7.33
CA ALA A 46 21.72 51.51 7.14
C ALA A 46 21.15 50.73 8.32
N ILE A 47 20.62 49.53 8.05
CA ILE A 47 20.19 48.61 9.10
C ILE A 47 21.34 48.30 10.06
N SER A 48 21.02 48.20 11.35
CA SER A 48 21.99 47.73 12.34
C SER A 48 22.07 46.21 12.30
N TRP A 49 23.23 45.67 11.93
CA TRP A 49 23.51 44.23 11.85
C TRP A 49 23.57 43.52 13.22
N THR A 50 23.39 44.27 14.31
CA THR A 50 23.32 43.76 15.69
C THR A 50 21.88 43.82 16.26
N GLY A 51 20.87 43.98 15.39
CA GLY A 51 19.45 44.16 15.72
C GLY A 51 18.55 42.90 15.64
N PRO A 52 17.21 43.04 15.53
CA PRO A 52 16.26 41.92 15.50
C PRO A 52 16.42 41.03 14.25
N VAL A 53 15.81 39.84 14.29
CA VAL A 53 15.82 38.86 13.19
C VAL A 53 15.16 39.47 11.95
N VAL A 54 15.88 39.49 10.83
CA VAL A 54 15.39 39.95 9.52
C VAL A 54 15.59 38.86 8.48
N THR A 55 14.71 38.77 7.49
CA THR A 55 14.87 37.89 6.33
C THR A 55 15.72 38.59 5.27
N LEU A 56 16.86 37.97 4.93
CA LEU A 56 17.82 38.51 3.98
C LEU A 56 17.56 37.98 2.57
N TYR A 57 17.69 38.86 1.57
CA TYR A 57 17.61 38.52 0.15
C TYR A 57 18.88 39.00 -0.56
N GLY A 58 19.26 38.32 -1.64
CA GLY A 58 20.36 38.79 -2.48
C GLY A 58 20.00 40.08 -3.23
N ALA A 59 20.98 40.96 -3.42
CA ALA A 59 20.81 42.26 -4.10
C ALA A 59 20.09 42.12 -5.46
N ASN A 60 20.46 41.10 -6.24
CA ASN A 60 19.87 40.82 -7.55
C ASN A 60 18.37 40.44 -7.47
N TRP A 61 17.97 39.70 -6.44
CA TRP A 61 16.56 39.32 -6.26
C TRP A 61 15.73 40.53 -5.82
N LEU A 62 16.25 41.36 -4.92
CA LEU A 62 15.60 42.60 -4.50
C LEU A 62 15.46 43.60 -5.65
N ASN A 63 16.48 43.70 -6.51
CA ASN A 63 16.43 44.50 -7.74
C ASN A 63 15.37 43.97 -8.71
N TRP A 64 15.28 42.66 -8.90
CA TRP A 64 14.21 42.04 -9.70
C TRP A 64 12.81 42.32 -9.12
N TYR A 65 12.63 42.09 -7.81
CA TYR A 65 11.34 42.25 -7.11
C TYR A 65 10.82 43.70 -7.14
N ASN A 66 11.72 44.69 -7.02
CA ASN A 66 11.37 46.10 -7.04
C ASN A 66 11.45 46.74 -8.44
N SER A 67 11.94 46.01 -9.45
CA SER A 67 11.92 46.50 -10.83
C SER A 67 10.51 46.46 -11.40
N THR A 68 10.08 47.54 -12.07
CA THR A 68 8.93 47.46 -12.98
C THR A 68 9.27 46.46 -14.08
N PRO A 69 8.46 45.40 -14.31
CA PRO A 69 8.71 44.44 -15.37
C PRO A 69 8.86 45.18 -16.69
N ILE A 70 10.04 45.13 -17.29
CA ILE A 70 10.25 45.62 -18.65
C ILE A 70 9.71 44.51 -19.55
N PRO A 71 8.69 44.76 -20.40
CA PRO A 71 8.22 43.76 -21.36
C PRO A 71 9.34 43.47 -22.36
N GLY A 72 10.12 42.43 -22.10
CA GLY A 72 11.08 41.88 -23.04
C GLY A 72 10.40 40.79 -23.86
N GLN A 73 10.44 40.92 -25.19
CA GLN A 73 10.05 39.81 -26.07
C GLN A 73 11.15 38.74 -26.02
N ILE A 74 10.87 37.61 -25.39
CA ILE A 74 11.68 36.39 -25.43
C ILE A 74 11.02 35.39 -26.38
N SER A 75 11.81 34.68 -27.19
CA SER A 75 11.26 33.67 -28.09
C SER A 75 10.73 32.47 -27.31
N ARG A 76 9.68 31.79 -27.83
CA ARG A 76 9.12 30.56 -27.22
C ARG A 76 10.17 29.48 -27.05
N LEU A 77 11.05 29.32 -28.05
CA LEU A 77 12.14 28.37 -27.95
C LEU A 77 13.13 28.74 -26.83
N SER A 78 13.35 30.04 -26.55
CA SER A 78 14.16 30.46 -25.40
C SER A 78 13.52 30.05 -24.07
N ILE A 79 12.19 30.14 -23.96
CA ILE A 79 11.41 29.68 -22.80
C ILE A 79 11.53 28.15 -22.66
N VAL A 80 11.27 27.40 -23.74
CA VAL A 80 11.41 25.93 -23.76
C VAL A 80 12.81 25.49 -23.36
N LYS A 81 13.86 26.13 -23.89
CA LYS A 81 15.26 25.84 -23.52
C LYS A 81 15.50 26.09 -22.03
N ALA A 82 15.00 27.19 -21.47
CA ALA A 82 15.21 27.52 -20.06
C ALA A 82 14.58 26.45 -19.15
N VAL A 83 13.31 26.12 -19.40
CA VAL A 83 12.57 25.13 -18.59
C VAL A 83 13.11 23.72 -18.78
N ALA A 84 13.38 23.29 -20.02
CA ALA A 84 13.95 21.97 -20.29
C ALA A 84 15.30 21.78 -19.59
N LYS A 85 16.16 22.81 -19.57
CA LYS A 85 17.44 22.77 -18.84
C LYS A 85 17.24 22.65 -17.33
N GLN A 86 16.26 23.36 -16.77
CA GLN A 86 15.94 23.26 -15.34
C GLN A 86 15.52 21.84 -14.97
N ILE A 87 14.63 21.24 -15.76
CA ILE A 87 14.12 19.88 -15.52
C ILE A 87 15.22 18.83 -15.72
N VAL A 88 15.98 18.91 -16.82
CA VAL A 88 17.15 18.03 -17.03
C VAL A 88 18.16 18.14 -15.89
N SER A 89 18.32 19.33 -15.32
CA SER A 89 19.23 19.55 -14.20
C SER A 89 18.69 19.00 -12.87
N SER A 90 17.38 18.87 -12.70
CA SER A 90 16.74 18.34 -11.49
C SER A 90 16.43 16.84 -11.53
N LEU A 91 16.49 16.19 -12.69
CA LEU A 91 16.19 14.77 -12.87
C LEU A 91 17.41 13.88 -12.60
N ASP A 92 17.34 13.03 -11.57
CA ASP A 92 18.46 12.14 -11.19
C ASP A 92 18.30 10.67 -11.61
N SER A 93 17.10 10.20 -12.00
CA SER A 93 16.84 8.79 -12.30
C SER A 93 15.86 8.60 -13.47
N ALA A 94 16.27 8.98 -14.69
CA ALA A 94 15.51 8.75 -15.92
C ALA A 94 16.43 8.55 -17.14
N ASN A 95 15.95 7.79 -18.12
CA ASN A 95 16.51 7.79 -19.47
C ASN A 95 15.79 8.86 -20.30
N LEU A 96 16.54 9.71 -21.00
CA LEU A 96 15.97 10.81 -21.79
C LEU A 96 16.58 10.82 -23.19
N GLY A 97 15.72 10.97 -24.20
CA GLY A 97 16.09 11.26 -25.58
C GLY A 97 15.42 12.56 -26.03
N LEU A 98 15.96 13.17 -27.08
CA LEU A 98 15.40 14.38 -27.67
C LEU A 98 15.19 14.19 -29.17
N MET A 99 14.01 14.57 -29.63
CA MET A 99 13.69 14.67 -31.04
C MET A 99 13.38 16.13 -31.39
N ARG A 100 13.59 16.48 -32.66
CA ARG A 100 13.30 17.81 -33.20
C ARG A 100 12.56 17.65 -34.52
N PHE A 101 11.63 18.56 -34.80
CA PHE A 101 11.04 18.70 -36.13
C PHE A 101 12.10 19.06 -37.18
N SER A 102 11.90 18.59 -38.42
CA SER A 102 12.73 18.99 -39.55
C SER A 102 12.34 20.38 -40.03
N ALA A 103 13.33 21.14 -40.52
CA ALA A 103 13.09 22.46 -41.07
C ALA A 103 12.56 22.45 -42.52
N ASN A 104 12.47 21.28 -43.14
CA ASN A 104 12.05 21.09 -44.52
C ASN A 104 10.70 20.37 -44.55
N GLY A 105 9.63 21.10 -44.88
CA GLY A 105 8.27 20.56 -45.06
C GLY A 105 7.63 21.22 -46.28
N GLY A 106 6.97 20.50 -47.16
CA GLY A 106 6.22 21.11 -48.27
C GLY A 106 7.01 21.62 -49.49
N ASP A 107 8.35 21.59 -49.47
CA ASP A 107 9.23 22.02 -50.58
C ASP A 107 9.65 20.86 -51.53
N GLY A 108 9.00 19.70 -51.43
CA GLY A 108 9.10 18.61 -52.43
C GLY A 108 10.08 17.47 -52.13
N ASP A 109 10.80 17.50 -51.00
CA ASP A 109 11.56 16.35 -50.50
C ASP A 109 10.77 15.64 -49.38
N ALA A 110 9.84 14.78 -49.80
CA ALA A 110 8.98 14.01 -48.90
C ALA A 110 9.76 13.14 -47.90
N ALA A 111 11.04 12.85 -48.16
CA ALA A 111 11.88 12.07 -47.27
C ALA A 111 12.43 12.88 -46.09
N ALA A 112 12.29 14.21 -46.09
CA ALA A 112 12.77 15.12 -45.06
C ALA A 112 11.67 15.77 -44.20
N GLU A 113 10.40 15.41 -44.44
CA GLU A 113 9.22 16.08 -43.84
C GLU A 113 8.95 15.68 -42.39
N GLY A 114 9.56 14.61 -41.87
CA GLY A 114 9.48 14.21 -40.46
C GLY A 114 10.69 14.62 -39.62
N GLY A 115 10.52 14.61 -38.29
CA GLY A 115 11.57 14.94 -37.34
C GLY A 115 12.70 13.90 -37.25
N MET A 116 13.72 14.24 -36.47
CA MET A 116 14.91 13.41 -36.24
C MET A 116 15.26 13.29 -34.75
N VAL A 117 15.97 12.21 -34.41
CA VAL A 117 16.56 12.01 -33.08
C VAL A 117 17.85 12.82 -32.98
N VAL A 118 17.83 13.90 -32.19
CA VAL A 118 19.01 14.77 -31.96
C VAL A 118 19.81 14.36 -30.73
N GLN A 119 19.22 13.54 -29.87
CA GLN A 119 19.86 12.87 -28.74
C GLN A 119 19.18 11.51 -28.54
N GLU A 120 19.95 10.43 -28.63
CA GLU A 120 19.43 9.09 -28.33
C GLU A 120 18.97 8.99 -26.88
N VAL A 121 18.03 8.07 -26.61
CA VAL A 121 17.56 7.78 -25.25
C VAL A 121 18.68 7.15 -24.44
N VAL A 122 19.17 7.87 -23.43
CA VAL A 122 20.29 7.45 -22.55
C VAL A 122 20.06 7.86 -21.10
N ASP A 123 20.72 7.16 -20.18
CA ASP A 123 20.74 7.48 -18.76
C ASP A 123 21.27 8.90 -18.52
N LEU A 124 20.40 9.75 -17.98
CA LEU A 124 20.69 11.16 -17.80
C LEU A 124 21.87 11.41 -16.84
N ARG A 125 22.16 10.49 -15.91
CA ARG A 125 23.31 10.60 -15.00
C ARG A 125 24.64 10.61 -15.75
N ARG A 126 24.69 9.97 -16.92
CA ARG A 126 25.90 9.86 -17.75
C ARG A 126 25.91 10.87 -18.90
N ALA A 127 24.74 11.29 -19.37
CA ALA A 127 24.60 12.12 -20.56
C ALA A 127 24.14 13.57 -20.28
N ARG A 128 23.95 13.99 -19.01
CA ARG A 128 23.40 15.32 -18.67
C ARG A 128 24.06 16.47 -19.44
N ALA A 129 25.39 16.48 -19.50
CA ALA A 129 26.13 17.53 -20.20
C ALA A 129 25.85 17.56 -21.71
N SER A 130 25.75 16.39 -22.37
CA SER A 130 25.44 16.32 -23.80
C SER A 130 23.99 16.72 -24.08
N VAL A 131 23.04 16.27 -23.24
CA VAL A 131 21.63 16.66 -23.36
C VAL A 131 21.45 18.18 -23.23
N LEU A 132 22.07 18.80 -22.22
CA LEU A 132 22.02 20.26 -22.02
C LEU A 132 22.60 21.01 -23.23
N GLN A 133 23.71 20.50 -23.79
CA GLN A 133 24.32 21.09 -24.99
C GLN A 133 23.42 20.97 -26.22
N VAL A 134 22.74 19.83 -26.41
CA VAL A 134 21.76 19.66 -27.50
C VAL A 134 20.61 20.65 -27.36
N ILE A 135 20.07 20.84 -26.15
CA ILE A 135 19.01 21.81 -25.87
C ILE A 135 19.47 23.23 -26.22
N ASP A 136 20.67 23.63 -25.81
CA ASP A 136 21.19 24.97 -26.10
C ASP A 136 21.33 25.23 -27.62
N ASN A 137 21.62 24.20 -28.40
CA ASN A 137 21.82 24.28 -29.84
C ASN A 137 20.52 24.21 -30.67
N LEU A 138 19.36 23.95 -30.07
CA LEU A 138 18.09 23.90 -30.83
C LEU A 138 17.80 25.23 -31.53
N GLN A 139 17.30 25.18 -32.76
CA GLN A 139 16.91 26.35 -33.54
C GLN A 139 15.46 26.20 -34.01
N ALA A 140 14.70 27.29 -33.98
CA ALA A 140 13.33 27.35 -34.49
C ALA A 140 13.38 27.65 -36.00
N SER A 141 12.91 26.71 -36.83
CA SER A 141 12.85 26.85 -38.28
C SER A 141 11.99 25.72 -38.85
N GLY A 142 11.17 26.03 -39.86
CA GLY A 142 10.35 25.05 -40.59
C GLY A 142 8.87 25.09 -40.28
N PHE A 143 8.20 23.99 -40.61
CA PHE A 143 6.77 23.73 -40.45
C PHE A 143 6.51 22.91 -39.17
N THR A 144 5.27 22.48 -38.97
CA THR A 144 4.82 21.71 -37.80
C THR A 144 4.38 20.29 -38.19
N PRO A 145 5.30 19.38 -38.58
CA PRO A 145 4.99 18.02 -39.02
C PRO A 145 4.83 17.06 -37.83
N LEU A 146 3.71 17.19 -37.12
CA LEU A 146 3.45 16.44 -35.89
C LEU A 146 3.27 14.95 -36.16
N SER A 147 2.52 14.53 -37.19
CA SER A 147 2.26 13.11 -37.45
C SER A 147 3.49 12.42 -38.03
N GLU A 148 4.23 13.05 -38.93
CA GLU A 148 5.48 12.48 -39.43
C GLU A 148 6.51 12.31 -38.32
N THR A 149 6.62 13.30 -37.41
CA THR A 149 7.57 13.20 -36.29
C THR A 149 7.12 12.16 -35.28
N LEU A 150 5.83 12.08 -34.95
CA LEU A 150 5.31 11.06 -34.03
C LEU A 150 5.42 9.65 -34.63
N TYR A 151 5.20 9.52 -35.95
CA TYR A 151 5.48 8.29 -36.69
C TYR A 151 6.96 7.90 -36.59
N GLU A 152 7.88 8.84 -36.84
CA GLU A 152 9.32 8.58 -36.74
C GLU A 152 9.72 8.16 -35.32
N ALA A 153 9.12 8.79 -34.29
CA ALA A 153 9.30 8.38 -32.89
C ALA A 153 8.83 6.94 -32.66
N GLY A 154 7.71 6.54 -33.27
CA GLY A 154 7.25 5.15 -33.26
C GLY A 154 8.20 4.17 -33.93
N GLN A 155 8.81 4.57 -35.05
CA GLN A 155 9.85 3.77 -35.72
C GLN A 155 11.09 3.63 -34.82
N TYR A 156 11.46 4.70 -34.11
CA TYR A 156 12.57 4.69 -33.15
C TYR A 156 12.29 3.73 -31.99
N TRP A 157 11.13 3.87 -31.32
CA TRP A 157 10.70 2.97 -30.25
C TRP A 157 10.69 1.51 -30.69
N ALA A 158 10.21 1.21 -31.89
CA ALA A 158 10.08 -0.15 -32.38
C ALA A 158 11.34 -0.72 -33.08
N GLY A 159 12.44 0.04 -33.16
CA GLY A 159 13.67 -0.41 -33.84
C GLY A 159 13.48 -0.70 -35.35
N ARG A 160 12.62 0.10 -36.00
CA ARG A 160 12.20 -0.06 -37.40
C ARG A 160 13.08 0.78 -38.34
N PRO A 161 12.91 0.67 -39.68
CA PRO A 161 13.64 1.51 -40.64
C PRO A 161 13.50 3.00 -40.34
N VAL A 162 14.58 3.74 -40.54
CA VAL A 162 14.61 5.20 -40.44
C VAL A 162 13.97 5.77 -41.71
N ASP A 163 12.83 6.45 -41.56
CA ASP A 163 12.04 6.94 -42.68
C ASP A 163 12.39 8.39 -43.00
N TYR A 164 12.29 9.28 -42.01
CA TYR A 164 12.54 10.71 -42.18
C TYR A 164 13.90 11.15 -41.61
N GLY A 165 14.34 10.51 -40.52
CA GLY A 165 15.45 10.99 -39.71
C GLY A 165 16.79 11.11 -40.44
N LEU A 166 17.02 10.41 -41.57
CA LEU A 166 18.28 10.53 -42.32
C LEU A 166 18.36 11.78 -43.22
N ASN A 167 17.21 12.34 -43.62
CA ASN A 167 17.15 13.47 -44.55
C ASN A 167 16.67 14.76 -43.87
N SER A 168 16.32 14.71 -42.57
CA SER A 168 15.89 15.87 -41.80
C SER A 168 16.93 17.00 -41.80
N GLN A 169 16.46 18.24 -41.63
CA GLN A 169 17.27 19.44 -41.77
C GLN A 169 17.13 20.37 -40.55
N SER A 170 18.22 21.03 -40.15
CA SER A 170 18.20 22.04 -39.07
C SER A 170 17.65 23.39 -39.55
N ALA A 171 17.91 23.71 -40.81
CA ALA A 171 17.39 24.84 -41.57
C ALA A 171 17.30 24.39 -43.05
N PRO A 172 16.49 25.04 -43.90
CA PRO A 172 16.41 24.70 -45.32
C PRO A 172 17.81 24.57 -45.97
N GLY A 173 18.09 23.41 -46.56
CA GLY A 173 19.37 23.08 -47.20
C GLY A 173 20.52 22.69 -46.25
N THR A 174 20.27 22.59 -44.94
CA THR A 174 21.29 22.22 -43.94
C THR A 174 20.95 20.85 -43.32
N PRO A 175 21.62 19.75 -43.76
CA PRO A 175 21.34 18.42 -43.24
C PRO A 175 21.61 18.28 -41.74
N LEU A 176 20.70 17.63 -41.03
CA LEU A 176 20.85 17.23 -39.63
C LEU A 176 20.23 15.84 -39.43
N PRO A 177 20.93 14.76 -39.80
CA PRO A 177 20.40 13.40 -39.67
C PRO A 177 20.31 12.95 -38.20
N SER A 178 19.45 11.97 -37.93
CA SER A 178 19.35 11.28 -36.64
C SER A 178 20.72 10.80 -36.18
N VAL A 179 21.04 11.10 -34.92
CA VAL A 179 22.36 10.83 -34.34
C VAL A 179 22.73 9.35 -34.46
N ALA A 180 24.01 9.06 -34.70
CA ALA A 180 24.47 7.69 -34.90
C ALA A 180 24.15 6.78 -33.69
N GLY A 181 24.14 7.31 -32.47
CA GLY A 181 23.78 6.57 -31.25
C GLY A 181 22.33 6.09 -31.19
N SER A 182 21.43 6.68 -31.99
CA SER A 182 20.03 6.24 -32.09
C SER A 182 19.82 5.10 -33.09
N ARG A 183 20.84 4.77 -33.90
CA ARG A 183 20.74 3.84 -35.03
C ARG A 183 21.47 2.54 -34.75
N ASP A 184 21.03 1.46 -35.39
CA ASP A 184 21.69 0.17 -35.27
C ASP A 184 23.09 0.25 -35.92
N PRO A 185 24.19 -0.03 -35.19
CA PRO A 185 25.53 0.03 -35.75
C PRO A 185 25.77 -0.96 -36.90
N SER A 186 25.01 -2.05 -36.96
CA SER A 186 25.10 -3.10 -37.98
C SER A 186 24.21 -2.82 -39.20
N ASP A 187 23.15 -2.03 -39.03
CA ASP A 187 22.29 -1.53 -40.10
C ASP A 187 21.89 -0.06 -39.82
N PRO A 188 22.72 0.92 -40.23
CA PRO A 188 22.47 2.33 -39.96
C PRO A 188 21.23 2.92 -40.68
N GLY A 189 20.54 2.12 -41.50
CA GLY A 189 19.22 2.44 -42.06
C GLY A 189 18.06 2.11 -41.12
N ARG A 190 18.35 1.54 -39.94
CA ARG A 190 17.36 1.20 -38.90
C ARG A 190 17.68 1.87 -37.58
N TYR A 191 16.63 2.12 -36.82
CA TYR A 191 16.77 2.57 -35.44
C TYR A 191 17.20 1.44 -34.51
N LYS A 192 18.02 1.78 -33.52
CA LYS A 192 18.24 0.95 -32.34
C LYS A 192 17.11 1.24 -31.35
N SER A 193 16.21 0.27 -31.14
CA SER A 193 15.12 0.42 -30.19
C SER A 193 15.65 0.78 -28.79
N PRO A 194 15.11 1.83 -28.13
CA PRO A 194 15.36 2.09 -26.73
C PRO A 194 14.63 1.14 -25.77
N ILE A 195 13.72 0.28 -26.27
CA ILE A 195 12.97 -0.68 -25.46
C ILE A 195 13.87 -1.88 -25.21
N GLU A 196 14.50 -1.91 -24.04
CA GLU A 196 15.42 -2.97 -23.66
C GLU A 196 14.75 -4.02 -22.75
N TYR A 197 13.65 -3.67 -22.07
CA TYR A 197 13.01 -4.50 -21.04
C TYR A 197 11.48 -4.61 -21.17
N GLN A 198 10.93 -5.76 -20.78
CA GLN A 198 9.51 -6.12 -20.95
C GLN A 198 8.52 -5.20 -20.21
N CYS A 199 8.92 -4.64 -19.06
CA CYS A 199 8.07 -3.75 -18.26
C CYS A 199 8.45 -2.26 -18.42
N GLN A 200 9.38 -1.95 -19.32
CA GLN A 200 9.90 -0.60 -19.48
C GLN A 200 8.73 0.28 -19.93
N ARG A 201 8.35 1.24 -19.08
CA ARG A 201 7.35 2.22 -19.45
C ARG A 201 7.99 3.24 -20.37
N ASN A 202 7.39 3.43 -21.53
CA ASN A 202 7.86 4.35 -22.55
C ASN A 202 6.88 5.50 -22.66
N TYR A 203 7.42 6.70 -22.85
CA TYR A 203 6.63 7.91 -22.88
C TYR A 203 7.17 8.82 -23.98
N THR A 204 6.26 9.46 -24.70
CA THR A 204 6.54 10.44 -25.75
C THR A 204 5.85 11.74 -25.39
N VAL A 205 6.62 12.82 -25.27
CA VAL A 205 6.09 14.15 -24.95
C VAL A 205 6.22 15.01 -26.21
N LEU A 206 5.08 15.40 -26.78
CA LEU A 206 5.00 16.23 -27.97
C LEU A 206 4.84 17.70 -27.55
N LEU A 207 5.91 18.47 -27.66
CA LEU A 207 5.92 19.93 -27.47
C LEU A 207 5.71 20.63 -28.81
N THR A 208 4.71 21.50 -28.92
CA THR A 208 4.46 22.27 -30.16
C THR A 208 3.96 23.68 -29.86
N ASP A 209 4.24 24.63 -30.75
CA ASP A 209 3.76 26.01 -30.70
C ASP A 209 2.64 26.30 -31.72
N GLY A 210 2.12 25.28 -32.41
CA GLY A 210 1.05 25.39 -33.39
C GLY A 210 0.40 24.06 -33.80
N GLU A 211 -0.70 24.16 -34.55
CA GLU A 211 -1.41 23.02 -35.16
C GLU A 211 -0.58 22.39 -36.31
N PRO A 212 -0.84 21.12 -36.68
CA PRO A 212 -0.23 20.45 -37.81
C PRO A 212 -0.21 21.29 -39.10
N SER A 213 0.97 21.40 -39.74
CA SER A 213 1.12 22.06 -41.04
C SER A 213 2.10 21.29 -41.93
N ALA A 214 1.75 21.12 -43.21
CA ALA A 214 2.49 20.25 -44.15
C ALA A 214 2.72 18.82 -43.59
N ASP A 215 1.64 18.23 -43.05
CA ASP A 215 1.67 17.02 -42.22
C ASP A 215 0.69 15.97 -42.79
N ASN A 216 1.07 15.27 -43.87
CA ASN A 216 0.24 14.22 -44.50
C ASN A 216 1.07 13.05 -45.07
N SER A 217 2.40 13.14 -45.05
CA SER A 217 3.29 12.20 -45.74
C SER A 217 3.46 10.89 -44.99
N ALA A 218 3.16 10.88 -43.68
CA ALA A 218 3.11 9.66 -42.89
C ALA A 218 1.77 8.91 -42.96
N ASP A 219 0.71 9.47 -43.54
CA ASP A 219 -0.64 8.92 -43.43
C ASP A 219 -0.75 7.48 -43.93
N ASP A 220 -0.25 7.21 -45.15
CA ASP A 220 -0.26 5.86 -45.72
C ASP A 220 0.67 4.92 -44.94
N LYS A 221 1.81 5.44 -44.44
CA LYS A 221 2.76 4.65 -43.65
C LYS A 221 2.16 4.20 -42.32
N ILE A 222 1.46 5.10 -41.62
CA ILE A 222 0.77 4.83 -40.35
C ILE A 222 -0.22 3.67 -40.51
N GLN A 223 -1.01 3.67 -41.59
CA GLN A 223 -2.00 2.61 -41.82
C GLN A 223 -1.37 1.24 -42.13
N THR A 224 -0.15 1.23 -42.67
CA THR A 224 0.59 0.00 -42.96
C THR A 224 1.37 -0.55 -41.77
N LEU A 225 1.30 0.10 -40.61
CA LEU A 225 2.01 -0.35 -39.42
C LEU A 225 1.55 -1.76 -38.99
N PRO A 226 2.49 -2.62 -38.53
CA PRO A 226 2.15 -3.96 -38.05
C PRO A 226 1.09 -3.91 -36.94
N GLY A 227 0.00 -4.68 -37.09
CA GLY A 227 -1.07 -4.74 -36.09
C GLY A 227 -1.97 -3.50 -36.01
N TYR A 228 -1.86 -2.55 -36.94
CA TYR A 228 -2.60 -1.28 -36.92
C TYR A 228 -4.11 -1.46 -36.79
N THR A 229 -4.74 -2.32 -37.61
CA THR A 229 -6.20 -2.54 -37.58
C THR A 229 -6.69 -3.04 -36.23
N SER A 230 -5.89 -3.87 -35.55
CA SER A 230 -6.20 -4.39 -34.21
C SER A 230 -6.04 -3.33 -33.12
N ALA A 231 -5.02 -2.49 -33.22
CA ALA A 231 -4.73 -1.46 -32.23
C ALA A 231 -5.64 -0.23 -32.35
N VAL A 232 -5.89 0.23 -33.58
CA VAL A 232 -6.50 1.54 -33.88
C VAL A 232 -7.92 1.43 -34.41
N GLY A 233 -8.17 0.50 -35.34
CA GLY A 233 -9.42 0.33 -36.10
C GLY A 233 -9.26 0.52 -37.61
N ALA A 234 -10.34 0.38 -38.39
CA ALA A 234 -10.29 0.39 -39.87
C ALA A 234 -10.60 1.76 -40.53
N SER A 235 -11.06 2.76 -39.80
CA SER A 235 -11.52 4.06 -40.33
C SER A 235 -10.61 5.22 -39.93
N CYS A 236 -10.43 6.19 -40.84
CA CYS A 236 -9.90 7.55 -40.56
C CYS A 236 -11.02 8.42 -40.02
N SER A 237 -10.73 9.21 -38.98
CA SER A 237 -11.69 10.18 -38.47
C SER A 237 -11.39 11.64 -38.83
N GLY A 238 -10.16 11.97 -39.28
CA GLY A 238 -9.73 13.35 -39.58
C GLY A 238 -9.75 13.77 -41.06
N GLU A 239 -9.80 15.09 -41.29
CA GLU A 239 -9.57 15.77 -42.58
C GLU A 239 -8.46 16.83 -42.43
N GLY A 240 -7.67 17.07 -43.49
CA GLY A 240 -6.60 18.09 -43.51
C GLY A 240 -5.23 17.59 -43.01
N PRO A 241 -4.24 18.50 -42.86
CA PRO A 241 -2.94 18.18 -42.27
C PRO A 241 -3.08 17.65 -40.84
N GLY A 242 -2.31 16.63 -40.49
CA GLY A 242 -2.33 15.98 -39.18
C GLY A 242 -3.46 14.98 -38.98
N ARG A 243 -4.20 14.61 -40.04
CA ARG A 243 -5.45 13.81 -39.93
C ARG A 243 -5.30 12.42 -39.31
N ARG A 244 -4.07 11.93 -39.13
CA ARG A 244 -3.71 10.62 -38.53
C ARG A 244 -2.95 10.74 -37.21
N LEU A 245 -2.76 11.95 -36.68
CA LEU A 245 -1.91 12.20 -35.52
C LEU A 245 -2.41 11.46 -34.26
N ASP A 246 -3.71 11.53 -34.00
CA ASP A 246 -4.38 10.87 -32.87
C ASP A 246 -4.39 9.35 -33.03
N GLU A 247 -4.58 8.85 -34.25
CA GLU A 247 -4.50 7.43 -34.57
C GLU A 247 -3.08 6.88 -34.41
N MET A 248 -2.05 7.67 -34.74
CA MET A 248 -0.66 7.32 -34.45
C MET A 248 -0.39 7.28 -32.94
N ALA A 249 -0.88 8.27 -32.18
CA ALA A 249 -0.78 8.25 -30.72
C ALA A 249 -1.50 7.05 -30.11
N LYS A 250 -2.70 6.72 -30.61
CA LYS A 250 -3.45 5.51 -30.25
C LYS A 250 -2.69 4.24 -30.56
N TYR A 251 -2.02 4.18 -31.71
CA TYR A 251 -1.16 3.06 -32.08
C TYR A 251 -0.02 2.91 -31.08
N LEU A 252 0.70 3.98 -30.74
CA LEU A 252 1.79 3.93 -29.76
C LEU A 252 1.31 3.41 -28.40
N ASN A 253 0.09 3.79 -27.99
CA ASN A 253 -0.49 3.36 -26.72
C ASN A 253 -0.99 1.90 -26.73
N ARG A 254 -1.43 1.36 -27.88
CA ARG A 254 -2.12 0.05 -27.94
C ARG A 254 -1.37 -1.03 -28.68
N ALA A 255 -0.41 -0.69 -29.53
CA ALA A 255 0.40 -1.68 -30.23
C ALA A 255 1.53 -2.17 -29.32
N ASP A 256 1.93 -3.41 -29.54
CA ASP A 256 3.20 -3.89 -29.01
C ASP A 256 4.32 -3.47 -29.95
N LEU A 257 5.24 -2.65 -29.45
CA LEU A 257 6.34 -2.08 -30.24
C LEU A 257 7.59 -2.95 -30.22
N SER A 258 7.64 -4.00 -29.40
CA SER A 258 8.78 -4.91 -29.28
C SER A 258 8.37 -6.37 -29.52
N THR A 259 9.36 -7.27 -29.52
CA THR A 259 9.14 -8.73 -29.56
C THR A 259 9.32 -9.37 -28.18
N LEU A 260 9.48 -8.55 -27.13
CA LEU A 260 9.57 -9.03 -25.76
C LEU A 260 8.19 -9.55 -25.31
N ALA A 261 8.16 -10.36 -24.25
CA ALA A 261 6.89 -10.85 -23.72
C ALA A 261 6.06 -9.69 -23.15
N GLY A 262 4.73 -9.75 -23.31
CA GLY A 262 3.81 -8.69 -22.87
C GLY A 262 3.50 -7.70 -23.99
N GLN A 263 3.16 -6.46 -23.63
CA GLN A 263 2.89 -5.37 -24.58
C GLN A 263 3.77 -4.18 -24.20
N GLN A 264 4.71 -3.81 -25.07
CA GLN A 264 5.58 -2.64 -24.88
C GLN A 264 5.04 -1.47 -25.69
N ASN A 265 4.21 -0.66 -25.03
CA ASN A 265 3.61 0.54 -25.60
C ASN A 265 4.37 1.83 -25.19
N SER A 266 4.02 2.94 -25.83
CA SER A 266 4.50 4.29 -25.50
C SER A 266 3.32 5.23 -25.31
N GLN A 267 3.18 5.81 -24.12
CA GLN A 267 2.12 6.79 -23.82
C GLN A 267 2.49 8.17 -24.37
N VAL A 268 1.52 8.90 -24.91
CA VAL A 268 1.75 10.20 -25.54
C VAL A 268 1.13 11.34 -24.72
N PHE A 269 1.96 12.30 -24.34
CA PHE A 269 1.56 13.57 -23.73
C PHE A 269 1.74 14.70 -24.75
N THR A 270 0.92 15.73 -24.66
CA THR A 270 1.01 16.92 -25.52
C THR A 270 1.16 18.17 -24.69
N ILE A 271 2.00 19.10 -25.14
CA ILE A 271 2.15 20.42 -24.51
C ILE A 271 2.09 21.48 -25.61
N GLY A 272 1.03 22.29 -25.58
CA GLY A 272 0.88 23.47 -26.43
C GLY A 272 1.58 24.68 -25.81
N VAL A 273 2.52 25.29 -26.53
CA VAL A 273 3.31 26.43 -26.06
C VAL A 273 2.90 27.72 -26.77
N GLY A 274 2.20 28.58 -26.05
CA GLY A 274 1.76 29.90 -26.49
C GLY A 274 0.28 29.99 -26.84
N PRO A 275 -0.26 31.22 -26.86
CA PRO A 275 -1.69 31.48 -26.81
C PRO A 275 -2.47 31.04 -28.07
N GLU A 276 -1.80 30.80 -29.20
CA GLU A 276 -2.47 30.38 -30.44
C GLU A 276 -2.72 28.87 -30.49
N ILE A 277 -2.11 28.09 -29.60
CA ILE A 277 -2.29 26.63 -29.51
C ILE A 277 -2.83 26.17 -28.15
N THR A 278 -3.06 27.12 -27.23
CA THR A 278 -3.75 26.90 -25.95
C THR A 278 -5.15 26.36 -26.19
N ASP A 279 -5.52 25.31 -25.46
CA ASP A 279 -6.81 24.60 -25.57
C ASP A 279 -7.07 23.95 -26.94
N SER A 280 -6.00 23.56 -27.64
CA SER A 280 -6.13 22.78 -28.89
C SER A 280 -6.90 21.48 -28.65
N ALA A 281 -8.10 21.39 -29.24
CA ALA A 281 -8.90 20.18 -29.25
C ALA A 281 -8.18 19.02 -29.96
N SER A 282 -7.34 19.34 -30.95
CA SER A 282 -6.51 18.38 -31.67
C SER A 282 -5.47 17.74 -30.75
N LEU A 283 -4.68 18.54 -30.02
CA LEU A 283 -3.68 18.03 -29.07
C LEU A 283 -4.33 17.26 -27.91
N ALA A 284 -5.47 17.74 -27.40
CA ALA A 284 -6.24 17.03 -26.38
C ALA A 284 -6.71 15.65 -26.86
N ALA A 285 -7.20 15.55 -28.10
CA ALA A 285 -7.59 14.27 -28.70
C ALA A 285 -6.39 13.33 -28.87
N VAL A 286 -5.23 13.86 -29.28
CA VAL A 286 -3.98 13.10 -29.43
C VAL A 286 -3.49 12.54 -28.10
N ALA A 287 -3.42 13.35 -27.05
CA ALA A 287 -3.02 12.88 -25.72
C ALA A 287 -4.00 11.84 -25.17
N SER A 288 -5.31 12.08 -25.30
CA SER A 288 -6.36 11.15 -24.87
C SER A 288 -6.25 9.80 -25.58
N ALA A 289 -6.09 9.82 -26.92
CA ALA A 289 -5.88 8.62 -27.71
C ALA A 289 -4.58 7.89 -27.34
N GLY A 290 -3.53 8.67 -27.08
CA GLY A 290 -2.21 8.24 -26.62
C GLY A 290 -2.13 7.78 -25.16
N GLY A 291 -3.22 7.85 -24.40
CA GLY A 291 -3.27 7.43 -23.00
C GLY A 291 -2.53 8.37 -22.04
N GLY A 292 -2.22 9.59 -22.46
CA GLY A 292 -1.63 10.64 -21.64
C GLY A 292 -2.56 11.84 -21.47
N ARG A 293 -2.01 12.95 -20.99
CA ARG A 293 -2.72 14.22 -20.74
C ARG A 293 -2.15 15.35 -21.60
N SER A 294 -3.01 16.28 -21.99
CA SER A 294 -2.61 17.52 -22.67
C SER A 294 -2.41 18.64 -21.66
N TYR A 295 -1.38 19.45 -21.88
CA TYR A 295 -1.08 20.63 -21.08
C TYR A 295 -0.97 21.87 -21.99
N ASN A 296 -1.24 23.03 -21.40
CA ASN A 296 -1.05 24.33 -22.04
C ASN A 296 0.01 25.11 -21.27
N ALA A 297 0.83 25.87 -21.98
CA ALA A 297 1.83 26.72 -21.37
C ALA A 297 1.98 28.06 -22.10
N ASP A 298 1.56 29.14 -21.45
CA ASP A 298 1.65 30.50 -22.02
C ASP A 298 2.90 31.26 -21.53
N ASN A 299 3.54 30.78 -20.46
CA ASN A 299 4.71 31.40 -19.86
C ASN A 299 5.70 30.34 -19.28
N ILE A 300 6.80 30.82 -18.68
CA ILE A 300 7.86 29.96 -18.12
C ILE A 300 7.33 29.09 -16.97
N ASP A 301 6.47 29.64 -16.10
CA ASP A 301 5.93 28.94 -14.94
C ASP A 301 4.98 27.83 -15.38
N ASP A 302 4.05 28.12 -16.30
CA ASP A 302 3.10 27.13 -16.83
C ASP A 302 3.83 25.95 -17.49
N LEU A 303 4.87 26.24 -18.29
CA LEU A 303 5.66 25.19 -18.95
C LEU A 303 6.45 24.36 -17.92
N THR A 304 6.93 25.00 -16.85
CA THR A 304 7.64 24.32 -15.76
C THR A 304 6.70 23.36 -15.04
N THR A 305 5.49 23.80 -14.70
CA THR A 305 4.47 22.94 -14.08
C THR A 305 4.06 21.80 -15.00
N ALA A 306 3.75 22.08 -16.27
CA ALA A 306 3.35 21.07 -17.24
C ALA A 306 4.39 19.94 -17.38
N LEU A 307 5.66 20.28 -17.56
CA LEU A 307 6.71 19.28 -17.70
C LEU A 307 7.06 18.57 -16.37
N GLN A 308 6.90 19.23 -15.21
CA GLN A 308 7.03 18.57 -13.90
C GLN A 308 5.93 17.53 -13.68
N ASP A 309 4.67 17.86 -14.00
CA ASP A 309 3.54 16.94 -13.87
C ASP A 309 3.69 15.70 -14.77
N VAL A 310 4.18 15.90 -16.00
CA VAL A 310 4.50 14.80 -16.92
C VAL A 310 5.57 13.89 -16.29
N VAL A 311 6.67 14.46 -15.79
CA VAL A 311 7.74 13.70 -15.12
C VAL A 311 7.22 12.92 -13.91
N THR A 312 6.38 13.54 -13.07
CA THR A 312 5.84 12.87 -11.88
C THR A 312 4.96 11.69 -12.27
N THR A 313 4.08 11.86 -13.26
CA THR A 313 3.22 10.79 -13.79
C THR A 313 4.04 9.63 -14.37
N VAL A 314 5.14 9.96 -15.06
CA VAL A 314 6.07 8.99 -15.67
C VAL A 314 6.75 8.08 -14.63
N LEU A 315 6.99 8.58 -13.42
CA LEU A 315 7.69 7.87 -12.34
C LEU A 315 6.77 7.01 -11.45
N GLU A 316 5.45 7.03 -11.67
CA GLU A 316 4.51 6.27 -10.83
C GLU A 316 4.50 4.75 -11.14
N THR A 317 4.87 3.91 -10.16
CA THR A 317 4.82 2.44 -10.29
C THR A 317 3.58 1.86 -9.59
N SER A 318 2.73 1.13 -10.32
CA SER A 318 1.59 0.29 -9.84
C SER A 318 2.14 -1.11 -9.53
N SER A 319 1.73 -1.94 -8.57
CA SER A 319 0.57 -2.08 -7.67
C SER A 319 1.00 -3.02 -6.52
N THR A 320 0.47 -2.88 -5.31
CA THR A 320 0.77 -3.77 -4.17
C THR A 320 -0.52 -4.27 -3.52
N PHE A 321 -0.50 -5.48 -2.95
CA PHE A 321 -1.68 -6.16 -2.41
C PHE A 321 -1.62 -6.40 -0.91
N THR A 322 -2.79 -6.59 -0.30
CA THR A 322 -2.92 -7.21 1.03
C THR A 322 -3.63 -8.55 0.94
N THR A 323 -3.60 -9.34 2.03
CA THR A 323 -4.24 -10.66 2.09
C THR A 323 -5.75 -10.56 1.85
N PRO A 324 -6.36 -11.34 0.95
CA PRO A 324 -7.79 -11.27 0.72
C PRO A 324 -8.56 -11.91 1.89
N SER A 325 -9.86 -11.60 1.98
CA SER A 325 -10.78 -12.15 2.98
C SER A 325 -11.93 -12.90 2.33
N VAL A 326 -12.36 -14.02 2.93
CA VAL A 326 -13.46 -14.87 2.43
C VAL A 326 -14.63 -14.82 3.41
N GLY A 327 -15.83 -14.61 2.89
CA GLY A 327 -17.06 -14.55 3.70
C GLY A 327 -17.53 -15.92 4.19
N ILE A 328 -18.15 -15.97 5.37
CA ILE A 328 -18.80 -17.17 5.93
C ILE A 328 -20.33 -17.01 5.77
N ASN A 329 -21.01 -18.07 5.35
CA ASN A 329 -22.48 -18.08 5.20
C ASN A 329 -23.17 -18.02 6.58
N ALA A 330 -24.16 -17.13 6.78
CA ALA A 330 -24.82 -16.94 8.08
C ALA A 330 -25.64 -18.14 8.58
N PHE A 331 -26.23 -18.92 7.66
CA PHE A 331 -27.23 -19.96 7.95
C PHE A 331 -26.62 -21.34 7.85
N ASN A 332 -25.91 -21.60 6.74
CA ASN A 332 -25.03 -22.74 6.68
C ASN A 332 -23.63 -22.28 7.04
N ARG A 333 -23.41 -22.06 8.35
CA ARG A 333 -22.14 -21.55 8.86
C ARG A 333 -20.98 -22.41 8.37
N THR A 334 -21.17 -23.70 8.05
CA THR A 334 -20.07 -24.59 7.60
C THR A 334 -19.59 -24.28 6.18
N GLN A 335 -20.36 -23.54 5.41
CA GLN A 335 -20.04 -23.12 4.04
C GLN A 335 -19.45 -21.71 4.05
N THR A 336 -18.32 -21.55 3.37
CA THR A 336 -17.88 -20.23 2.91
C THR A 336 -18.81 -19.78 1.79
N VAL A 337 -19.08 -18.48 1.71
CA VAL A 337 -19.57 -17.92 0.45
C VAL A 337 -18.36 -17.87 -0.48
N ASN A 338 -18.51 -18.27 -1.74
CA ASN A 338 -17.41 -18.23 -2.71
C ASN A 338 -16.94 -16.79 -3.05
N ASP A 339 -17.41 -15.78 -2.33
CA ASP A 339 -17.05 -14.38 -2.52
C ASP A 339 -15.72 -14.05 -1.82
N LEU A 340 -14.80 -13.44 -2.56
CA LEU A 340 -13.49 -12.98 -2.11
C LEU A 340 -13.46 -11.45 -2.10
N TYR A 341 -13.00 -10.85 -1.01
CA TYR A 341 -12.84 -9.40 -0.87
C TYR A 341 -11.35 -9.07 -0.76
N VAL A 342 -10.85 -8.33 -1.74
CA VAL A 342 -9.43 -8.04 -1.94
C VAL A 342 -9.19 -6.54 -1.79
N SER A 343 -8.33 -6.19 -0.84
CA SER A 343 -7.83 -4.83 -0.65
C SER A 343 -6.63 -4.58 -1.57
N VAL A 344 -6.66 -3.47 -2.31
CA VAL A 344 -5.61 -3.09 -3.28
C VAL A 344 -5.17 -1.65 -3.06
N PHE A 345 -3.90 -1.33 -3.32
CA PHE A 345 -3.39 0.04 -3.22
C PHE A 345 -2.20 0.30 -4.15
N SER A 346 -1.94 1.57 -4.44
CA SER A 346 -0.79 2.01 -5.23
C SER A 346 0.08 2.98 -4.43
N PRO A 347 1.37 2.68 -4.21
CA PRO A 347 2.31 3.61 -3.60
C PRO A 347 2.43 4.93 -4.37
N ARG A 348 2.56 6.04 -3.64
CA ARG A 348 2.85 7.41 -4.15
C ARG A 348 3.98 8.06 -3.34
N GLU A 349 4.59 9.10 -3.88
CA GLU A 349 5.55 9.93 -3.12
C GLU A 349 4.87 10.96 -2.21
N THR A 350 3.55 11.09 -2.34
CA THR A 350 2.69 11.99 -1.57
C THR A 350 2.00 11.28 -0.41
N ILE A 351 1.44 12.05 0.52
CA ILE A 351 0.71 11.53 1.68
C ILE A 351 -0.47 10.63 1.29
N ARG A 352 -1.19 10.95 0.21
CA ARG A 352 -2.36 10.18 -0.26
C ARG A 352 -1.90 9.07 -1.19
N TRP A 353 -2.09 7.83 -0.75
CA TRP A 353 -1.96 6.68 -1.64
C TRP A 353 -3.36 6.20 -2.01
N PRO A 354 -3.69 6.05 -3.31
CA PRO A 354 -4.97 5.52 -3.71
C PRO A 354 -5.10 4.05 -3.30
N GLY A 355 -6.29 3.68 -2.84
CA GLY A 355 -6.68 2.34 -2.49
C GLY A 355 -8.07 1.98 -2.97
N ASN A 356 -8.43 0.70 -2.86
CA ASN A 356 -9.74 0.20 -3.22
C ASN A 356 -10.03 -1.15 -2.54
N LEU A 357 -11.30 -1.52 -2.49
CA LEU A 357 -11.78 -2.85 -2.11
C LEU A 357 -12.50 -3.47 -3.31
N LYS A 358 -12.02 -4.60 -3.79
CA LYS A 358 -12.60 -5.30 -4.94
C LYS A 358 -13.20 -6.64 -4.54
N LYS A 359 -14.33 -6.98 -5.15
CA LYS A 359 -15.01 -8.26 -4.95
C LYS A 359 -14.75 -9.19 -6.13
N TYR A 360 -14.32 -10.41 -5.85
CA TYR A 360 -14.11 -11.51 -6.78
C TYR A 360 -14.81 -12.77 -6.27
N ALA A 361 -14.70 -13.87 -7.00
CA ALA A 361 -15.17 -15.17 -6.52
C ALA A 361 -14.11 -16.25 -6.69
N LEU A 362 -14.14 -17.29 -5.87
CA LEU A 362 -13.33 -18.49 -6.05
C LEU A 362 -14.19 -19.58 -6.70
N ARG A 363 -13.75 -20.11 -7.84
CA ARG A 363 -14.43 -21.18 -8.58
C ARG A 363 -13.40 -22.10 -9.25
N ASN A 364 -13.57 -23.41 -9.10
CA ASN A 364 -12.72 -24.45 -9.66
C ASN A 364 -11.23 -24.30 -9.32
N GLY A 365 -10.90 -23.77 -8.14
CA GLY A 365 -9.50 -23.51 -7.76
C GLY A 365 -8.92 -22.20 -8.28
N GLU A 366 -9.69 -21.39 -9.02
CA GLU A 366 -9.23 -20.12 -9.56
C GLU A 366 -10.04 -18.93 -9.01
N ILE A 367 -9.36 -17.79 -8.85
CA ILE A 367 -10.03 -16.51 -8.60
C ILE A 367 -10.60 -16.03 -9.93
N VAL A 368 -11.92 -15.87 -10.00
CA VAL A 368 -12.64 -15.45 -11.20
C VAL A 368 -13.26 -14.06 -11.04
N ASP A 369 -13.33 -13.36 -12.16
CA ASP A 369 -13.97 -12.06 -12.31
C ASP A 369 -15.51 -12.17 -12.40
N ALA A 370 -16.17 -11.03 -12.53
CA ALA A 370 -17.63 -10.94 -12.63
C ALA A 370 -18.21 -11.57 -13.92
N LEU A 371 -17.37 -11.85 -14.92
CA LEU A 371 -17.73 -12.52 -16.17
C LEU A 371 -17.44 -14.02 -16.12
N GLY A 372 -16.79 -14.52 -15.06
CA GLY A 372 -16.39 -15.91 -14.88
C GLY A 372 -15.03 -16.25 -15.50
N ASN A 373 -14.25 -15.25 -15.94
CA ASN A 373 -12.90 -15.45 -16.46
C ASN A 373 -11.89 -15.44 -15.30
N SER A 374 -10.75 -16.10 -15.48
CA SER A 374 -9.63 -16.05 -14.53
C SER A 374 -9.15 -14.60 -14.33
N ALA A 375 -9.13 -14.14 -13.09
CA ALA A 375 -8.82 -12.75 -12.74
C ALA A 375 -7.32 -12.50 -12.54
N VAL A 376 -6.51 -13.54 -12.34
CA VAL A 376 -5.10 -13.42 -11.93
C VAL A 376 -4.17 -13.89 -13.05
N ASP A 377 -3.14 -13.10 -13.34
CA ASP A 377 -2.05 -13.45 -14.24
C ASP A 377 -1.09 -14.41 -13.50
N PRO A 378 -0.95 -15.67 -13.96
CA PRO A 378 -0.11 -16.66 -13.29
C PRO A 378 1.39 -16.31 -13.34
N SER A 379 1.83 -15.47 -14.28
CA SER A 379 3.25 -15.11 -14.41
C SER A 379 3.67 -14.02 -13.43
N THR A 380 2.72 -13.18 -12.99
CA THR A 380 3.01 -12.02 -12.13
C THR A 380 2.37 -12.13 -10.74
N GLY A 381 1.30 -12.92 -10.60
CA GLY A 381 0.46 -12.97 -9.39
C GLY A 381 -0.43 -11.73 -9.22
N PHE A 382 -0.53 -10.85 -10.22
CA PHE A 382 -1.38 -9.65 -10.22
C PHE A 382 -2.67 -9.85 -11.02
N PHE A 383 -3.62 -8.91 -10.91
CA PHE A 383 -4.84 -8.95 -11.73
C PHE A 383 -4.51 -8.82 -13.22
N ARG A 384 -5.19 -9.59 -14.08
CA ARG A 384 -5.06 -9.44 -15.54
C ARG A 384 -5.69 -8.13 -16.00
N ARG A 385 -5.16 -7.56 -17.08
CA ARG A 385 -5.88 -6.49 -17.82
C ARG A 385 -7.22 -7.01 -18.35
N GLY A 386 -8.20 -6.11 -18.45
CA GLY A 386 -9.57 -6.43 -18.83
C GLY A 386 -10.41 -7.11 -17.74
N THR A 387 -9.87 -7.34 -16.54
CA THR A 387 -10.64 -7.96 -15.45
C THR A 387 -11.68 -7.00 -14.90
N ARG A 388 -12.82 -7.56 -14.48
CA ARG A 388 -13.94 -6.78 -13.89
C ARG A 388 -14.34 -7.35 -12.54
N SER A 389 -14.20 -6.58 -11.48
CA SER A 389 -14.70 -7.00 -10.16
C SER A 389 -16.23 -6.96 -10.10
N PHE A 390 -16.84 -7.71 -9.16
CA PHE A 390 -18.31 -7.91 -9.09
C PHE A 390 -19.11 -6.64 -8.81
N TRP A 391 -18.48 -5.60 -8.28
CA TRP A 391 -19.12 -4.31 -8.03
C TRP A 391 -18.92 -3.31 -9.16
N SER A 392 -18.06 -3.60 -10.13
CA SER A 392 -17.71 -2.63 -11.15
C SER A 392 -18.70 -2.62 -12.31
N PRO A 393 -19.09 -1.43 -12.80
CA PRO A 393 -19.93 -1.32 -13.98
C PRO A 393 -19.18 -1.67 -15.28
N THR A 394 -17.87 -1.37 -15.33
CA THR A 394 -16.95 -1.59 -16.46
C THR A 394 -15.72 -2.37 -16.00
N PRO A 395 -14.92 -2.97 -16.90
CA PRO A 395 -13.62 -3.53 -16.52
C PRO A 395 -12.79 -2.56 -15.68
N ASP A 396 -12.20 -3.08 -14.61
CA ASP A 396 -11.33 -2.36 -13.69
C ASP A 396 -9.92 -2.21 -14.26
N GLU A 397 -9.61 -2.98 -15.31
CA GLU A 397 -8.27 -3.23 -15.80
C GLU A 397 -7.36 -3.80 -14.69
N ASP A 398 -6.06 -3.53 -14.78
CA ASP A 398 -5.08 -3.81 -13.72
C ASP A 398 -4.93 -2.62 -12.73
N ARG A 399 -5.87 -1.65 -12.74
CA ARG A 399 -5.75 -0.37 -12.02
C ARG A 399 -6.42 -0.40 -10.64
N VAL A 400 -5.76 0.22 -9.66
CA VAL A 400 -6.23 0.30 -8.27
C VAL A 400 -7.44 1.23 -8.13
N THR A 401 -7.37 2.41 -8.74
CA THR A 401 -8.37 3.48 -8.64
C THR A 401 -9.70 3.15 -9.29
N ASP A 402 -9.72 2.15 -10.16
CA ASP A 402 -10.85 1.86 -11.03
C ASP A 402 -11.69 0.70 -10.46
N GLY A 403 -13.00 0.80 -10.65
CA GLY A 403 -13.94 -0.23 -10.23
C GLY A 403 -14.04 -0.39 -8.71
N GLY A 404 -14.46 -1.59 -8.27
CA GLY A 404 -14.57 -1.94 -6.86
C GLY A 404 -15.50 -1.04 -6.06
N ALA A 405 -15.29 -0.99 -4.74
CA ALA A 405 -16.05 -0.17 -3.81
C ALA A 405 -15.84 1.34 -4.05
N ALA A 406 -14.64 1.75 -4.49
CA ALA A 406 -14.35 3.16 -4.79
C ALA A 406 -15.34 3.71 -5.84
N SER A 407 -15.57 2.95 -6.92
CA SER A 407 -16.53 3.32 -7.98
C SER A 407 -17.99 3.37 -7.53
N GLN A 408 -18.31 2.72 -6.40
CA GLN A 408 -19.65 2.61 -5.80
C GLN A 408 -19.86 3.56 -4.60
N LEU A 409 -18.90 4.43 -4.29
CA LEU A 409 -19.06 5.41 -3.23
C LEU A 409 -20.29 6.30 -3.50
N PRO A 410 -21.19 6.50 -2.50
CA PRO A 410 -22.36 7.34 -2.67
C PRO A 410 -21.97 8.77 -3.07
N SER A 411 -22.88 9.45 -3.77
CA SER A 411 -22.70 10.87 -4.10
C SER A 411 -22.47 11.71 -2.82
N PRO A 412 -21.68 12.79 -2.86
CA PRO A 412 -21.34 13.57 -1.68
C PRO A 412 -22.53 14.13 -0.90
N ALA A 413 -23.67 14.36 -1.57
CA ALA A 413 -24.91 14.83 -0.95
C ALA A 413 -25.61 13.77 -0.08
N THR A 414 -25.38 12.48 -0.39
CA THR A 414 -26.02 11.34 0.28
C THR A 414 -25.05 10.53 1.14
N ARG A 415 -23.75 10.70 0.92
CA ARG A 415 -22.70 9.96 1.63
C ARG A 415 -22.70 10.30 3.12
N ARG A 416 -22.65 9.26 3.96
CA ARG A 416 -22.75 9.38 5.41
C ARG A 416 -21.37 9.25 6.05
N VAL A 417 -20.73 10.39 6.28
CA VAL A 417 -19.43 10.46 6.96
C VAL A 417 -19.64 10.94 8.39
N TYR A 418 -19.19 10.16 9.37
CA TYR A 418 -19.34 10.43 10.78
C TYR A 418 -18.00 10.59 11.48
N THR A 419 -17.98 11.37 12.55
CA THR A 419 -16.91 11.42 13.54
C THR A 419 -17.51 11.29 14.93
N TYR A 420 -16.73 11.47 15.99
CA TYR A 420 -17.25 11.53 17.35
C TYR A 420 -16.76 12.79 18.06
N LEU A 421 -17.68 13.73 18.29
CA LEU A 421 -17.43 14.91 19.10
C LEU A 421 -18.04 14.67 20.49
N PRO A 422 -17.20 14.56 21.55
CA PRO A 422 -17.67 14.17 22.88
C PRO A 422 -18.82 15.05 23.37
N THR A 423 -20.01 14.46 23.46
CA THR A 423 -21.21 15.09 24.02
C THR A 423 -21.73 14.18 25.14
N PRO A 424 -21.89 14.67 26.38
CA PRO A 424 -22.32 13.84 27.50
C PRO A 424 -23.57 13.02 27.18
N GLY A 425 -23.49 11.70 27.33
CA GLY A 425 -24.62 10.78 27.11
C GLY A 425 -24.96 10.45 25.66
N ASN A 426 -24.32 11.07 24.66
CA ASN A 426 -24.58 10.76 23.25
C ASN A 426 -23.47 9.87 22.67
N ARG A 427 -23.79 8.58 22.48
CA ARG A 427 -22.92 7.60 21.81
C ARG A 427 -23.28 7.39 20.33
N ASN A 428 -24.37 8.00 19.86
CA ASN A 428 -24.89 7.77 18.53
C ASN A 428 -24.08 8.54 17.47
N LEU A 429 -23.39 7.83 16.59
CA LEU A 429 -22.60 8.47 15.53
C LEU A 429 -23.49 9.13 14.46
N THR A 430 -24.74 8.70 14.30
CA THR A 430 -25.70 9.30 13.36
C THR A 430 -26.32 10.61 13.84
N ALA A 431 -25.99 11.06 15.05
CA ALA A 431 -26.45 12.35 15.55
C ALA A 431 -25.87 13.51 14.73
N ALA A 432 -26.63 14.59 14.53
CA ALA A 432 -26.21 15.73 13.69
C ALA A 432 -24.88 16.37 14.13
N VAL A 433 -24.58 16.38 15.44
CA VAL A 433 -23.31 16.87 16.00
C VAL A 433 -22.09 16.09 15.53
N ASN A 434 -22.28 14.83 15.15
CA ASN A 434 -21.24 13.90 14.73
C ASN A 434 -21.12 13.79 13.20
N ALA A 435 -22.01 14.45 12.44
CA ALA A 435 -21.99 14.40 10.98
C ALA A 435 -20.87 15.28 10.41
N VAL A 436 -20.03 14.72 9.54
CA VAL A 436 -19.00 15.46 8.80
C VAL A 436 -19.65 16.17 7.62
N THR A 437 -20.24 17.32 7.89
CA THR A 437 -20.97 18.14 6.91
C THR A 437 -20.67 19.62 7.13
N VAL A 438 -20.72 20.41 6.06
CA VAL A 438 -20.41 21.85 6.11
C VAL A 438 -21.29 22.59 7.13
N GLY A 439 -22.56 22.18 7.25
CA GLY A 439 -23.52 22.76 8.20
C GLY A 439 -23.25 22.44 9.69
N ASN A 440 -22.36 21.48 10.00
CA ASN A 440 -22.03 21.16 11.38
C ASN A 440 -20.98 22.13 11.94
N THR A 441 -21.44 23.17 12.63
CA THR A 441 -20.58 24.22 13.21
C THR A 441 -19.66 23.75 14.33
N ASN A 442 -19.84 22.52 14.84
CA ASN A 442 -18.95 21.95 15.86
C ASN A 442 -17.61 21.46 15.28
N LEU A 443 -17.53 21.26 13.96
CA LEU A 443 -16.28 20.98 13.25
C LEU A 443 -15.53 22.31 13.06
N THR A 444 -14.77 22.73 14.04
CA THR A 444 -14.08 24.03 14.03
C THR A 444 -12.79 23.98 13.20
N ASP A 445 -12.27 25.16 12.83
CA ASP A 445 -10.95 25.24 12.20
C ASP A 445 -9.85 24.56 13.03
N ALA A 446 -9.93 24.68 14.36
CA ALA A 446 -8.96 24.06 15.26
C ALA A 446 -8.97 22.53 15.19
N LEU A 447 -10.15 21.90 15.00
CA LEU A 447 -10.26 20.44 14.88
C LEU A 447 -9.75 19.92 13.53
N LEU A 448 -10.01 20.67 12.45
CA LEU A 448 -9.59 20.33 11.09
C LEU A 448 -8.18 20.82 10.75
N GLY A 449 -7.58 21.62 11.64
CA GLY A 449 -6.30 22.26 11.41
C GLY A 449 -6.34 23.34 10.33
N THR A 450 -7.48 23.97 10.04
CA THR A 450 -7.68 25.04 9.04
C THR A 450 -7.59 26.44 9.67
N GLY A 451 -8.01 27.51 8.96
CA GLY A 451 -8.00 28.89 9.47
C GLY A 451 -6.71 29.69 9.20
N SER A 452 -5.79 29.11 8.43
CA SER A 452 -4.55 29.73 7.93
C SER A 452 -4.46 29.59 6.40
N THR A 453 -3.34 29.97 5.79
CA THR A 453 -3.09 29.75 4.36
C THR A 453 -3.21 28.26 4.02
N GLY A 454 -4.04 27.91 3.03
CA GLY A 454 -4.35 26.51 2.68
C GLY A 454 -5.83 26.30 2.37
N PRO A 455 -6.31 25.04 2.33
CA PRO A 455 -7.72 24.75 2.11
C PRO A 455 -8.57 25.23 3.27
N THR A 456 -9.75 25.76 2.95
CA THR A 456 -10.76 26.20 3.91
C THR A 456 -11.40 25.00 4.64
N ARG A 457 -12.02 25.26 5.79
CA ARG A 457 -12.83 24.27 6.52
C ARG A 457 -13.84 23.59 5.61
N GLU A 458 -14.56 24.36 4.81
CA GLU A 458 -15.59 23.89 3.89
C GLU A 458 -15.01 22.93 2.85
N GLN A 459 -13.88 23.31 2.22
CA GLN A 459 -13.18 22.46 1.25
C GLN A 459 -12.71 21.13 1.87
N VAL A 460 -12.16 21.16 3.09
CA VAL A 460 -11.72 19.94 3.78
C VAL A 460 -12.91 19.01 4.08
N ILE A 461 -14.04 19.56 4.50
CA ILE A 461 -15.26 18.79 4.78
C ILE A 461 -15.87 18.23 3.49
N ASP A 462 -15.93 19.03 2.42
CA ASP A 462 -16.46 18.59 1.12
C ASP A 462 -15.57 17.49 0.52
N TRP A 463 -14.24 17.62 0.61
CA TRP A 463 -13.31 16.55 0.24
C TRP A 463 -13.52 15.28 1.06
N ALA A 464 -13.67 15.38 2.38
CA ALA A 464 -13.93 14.23 3.25
C ALA A 464 -15.25 13.51 2.87
N ARG A 465 -16.23 14.25 2.37
CA ARG A 465 -17.49 13.73 1.80
C ARG A 465 -17.35 13.19 0.38
N GLY A 466 -16.20 13.33 -0.25
CA GLY A 466 -15.89 12.82 -1.59
C GLY A 466 -16.26 13.78 -2.72
N VAL A 467 -16.39 15.08 -2.46
CA VAL A 467 -16.50 16.10 -3.53
C VAL A 467 -15.14 16.25 -4.20
N ASP A 468 -15.13 16.30 -5.52
CA ASP A 468 -13.92 16.53 -6.31
C ASP A 468 -13.47 17.99 -6.30
N ILE A 469 -13.07 18.51 -5.15
CA ILE A 469 -12.63 19.91 -5.04
C ILE A 469 -11.30 20.22 -5.77
N GLN A 470 -10.66 19.23 -6.39
CA GLN A 470 -9.33 19.34 -7.01
C GLN A 470 -9.32 19.02 -8.51
N ASP A 471 -10.47 18.73 -9.12
CA ASP A 471 -10.57 18.36 -10.53
C ASP A 471 -9.64 17.17 -10.84
N LEU A 472 -9.81 16.07 -10.11
CA LEU A 472 -8.91 14.92 -10.12
C LEU A 472 -8.88 14.22 -11.48
N ASP A 473 -9.97 14.28 -12.25
CA ASP A 473 -10.05 13.75 -13.62
C ASP A 473 -9.86 14.81 -14.71
N ALA A 474 -9.69 16.08 -14.32
CA ALA A 474 -9.35 17.21 -15.18
C ALA A 474 -10.40 17.57 -16.23
N ASP A 475 -11.67 17.33 -15.93
CA ASP A 475 -12.80 17.69 -16.79
C ASP A 475 -13.32 19.12 -16.54
N GLY A 476 -12.79 19.78 -15.50
CA GLY A 476 -13.15 21.14 -15.08
C GLY A 476 -14.32 21.21 -14.07
N ASN A 477 -14.87 20.08 -13.63
CA ASN A 477 -16.01 19.99 -12.73
C ASN A 477 -15.61 19.65 -11.28
N ILE A 478 -15.33 20.70 -10.51
CA ILE A 478 -14.92 20.54 -9.10
C ILE A 478 -16.06 20.22 -8.09
N THR A 479 -17.26 19.86 -8.57
CA THR A 479 -18.44 19.68 -7.71
C THR A 479 -18.98 18.26 -7.69
N GLU A 480 -18.43 17.39 -8.52
CA GLU A 480 -18.89 16.01 -8.64
C GLU A 480 -18.22 15.08 -7.63
N ALA A 481 -18.47 13.78 -7.80
CA ALA A 481 -17.98 12.77 -6.88
C ALA A 481 -16.58 12.30 -7.30
N ALA A 482 -15.57 12.57 -6.49
CA ALA A 482 -14.19 12.12 -6.70
C ALA A 482 -14.05 10.59 -6.73
N ARG A 483 -14.97 9.86 -6.08
CA ARG A 483 -15.01 8.38 -5.98
C ARG A 483 -13.65 7.74 -5.66
N SER A 484 -12.89 8.40 -4.79
CA SER A 484 -11.57 7.95 -4.33
C SER A 484 -11.66 7.35 -2.93
N MET A 485 -10.81 6.35 -2.67
CA MET A 485 -10.62 5.72 -1.37
C MET A 485 -9.11 5.65 -1.06
N GLY A 486 -8.73 5.86 0.20
CA GLY A 486 -7.35 5.70 0.64
C GLY A 486 -6.90 4.24 0.70
N ASP A 487 -5.60 4.04 0.84
CA ASP A 487 -4.99 2.72 0.85
C ASP A 487 -5.29 1.90 2.14
N PRO A 488 -5.83 0.67 2.00
CA PRO A 488 -5.88 -0.32 3.07
C PRO A 488 -4.57 -1.15 3.05
N LEU A 489 -3.46 -0.57 3.54
CA LEU A 489 -2.10 -1.13 3.42
C LEU A 489 -1.85 -2.40 4.24
N HIS A 490 -2.31 -2.46 5.48
CA HIS A 490 -2.12 -3.65 6.33
C HIS A 490 -3.42 -4.30 6.75
N ALA A 491 -4.50 -3.51 6.85
CA ALA A 491 -5.74 -4.00 7.39
C ALA A 491 -6.47 -4.94 6.43
N ARG A 492 -6.90 -6.08 6.97
CA ARG A 492 -7.78 -7.00 6.25
C ARG A 492 -9.24 -6.56 6.37
N PRO A 493 -10.05 -6.69 5.31
CA PRO A 493 -11.48 -6.48 5.41
C PRO A 493 -12.11 -7.44 6.42
N ALA A 494 -12.91 -6.93 7.34
CA ALA A 494 -13.68 -7.74 8.29
C ALA A 494 -15.12 -7.91 7.79
N LEU A 495 -15.60 -9.15 7.78
CA LEU A 495 -16.89 -9.53 7.24
C LEU A 495 -17.88 -9.81 8.37
N VAL A 496 -19.07 -9.21 8.28
CA VAL A 496 -20.11 -9.33 9.29
C VAL A 496 -21.41 -9.74 8.61
N SER A 497 -21.91 -10.93 8.91
CA SER A 497 -23.21 -11.39 8.40
C SER A 497 -24.34 -11.07 9.38
N PHE A 498 -25.36 -10.36 8.89
CA PHE A 498 -26.56 -9.96 9.65
C PHE A 498 -27.76 -10.87 9.43
N GLY A 499 -27.76 -11.67 8.35
CA GLY A 499 -28.77 -12.70 8.12
C GLY A 499 -30.13 -12.20 7.61
N GLY A 500 -30.32 -10.91 7.33
CA GLY A 500 -31.58 -10.39 6.81
C GLY A 500 -32.67 -10.28 7.88
N ALA A 501 -33.89 -10.71 7.56
CA ALA A 501 -35.01 -10.76 8.50
C ALA A 501 -35.37 -12.22 8.80
N LEU A 502 -35.98 -12.48 9.96
CA LEU A 502 -36.31 -13.85 10.39
C LEU A 502 -37.28 -14.57 9.44
N ASP A 503 -38.25 -13.84 8.89
CA ASP A 503 -39.25 -14.33 7.93
C ASP A 503 -38.71 -14.39 6.50
N THR A 504 -37.67 -13.61 6.19
CA THR A 504 -36.92 -13.67 4.93
C THR A 504 -35.40 -13.74 5.17
N PRO A 505 -34.88 -14.89 5.64
CA PRO A 505 -33.45 -15.05 5.91
C PRO A 505 -32.61 -14.81 4.65
N ASP A 506 -31.52 -14.04 4.77
CA ASP A 506 -30.64 -13.70 3.66
C ASP A 506 -29.16 -13.97 3.98
N PRO A 507 -28.55 -15.05 3.46
CA PRO A 507 -27.14 -15.37 3.70
C PRO A 507 -26.17 -14.36 3.08
N ARG A 508 -26.64 -13.51 2.16
CA ARG A 508 -25.84 -12.46 1.50
C ARG A 508 -25.95 -11.10 2.18
N ASP A 509 -26.71 -11.02 3.27
CA ASP A 509 -26.78 -9.83 4.10
C ASP A 509 -25.50 -9.68 4.93
N VAL A 510 -24.46 -9.16 4.27
CA VAL A 510 -23.10 -9.04 4.80
C VAL A 510 -22.63 -7.60 4.66
N VAL A 511 -21.99 -7.09 5.71
CA VAL A 511 -21.28 -5.80 5.72
C VAL A 511 -19.79 -6.07 5.78
N VAL A 512 -19.02 -5.35 4.97
CA VAL A 512 -17.56 -5.38 4.97
C VAL A 512 -17.02 -4.12 5.63
N LEU A 513 -16.18 -4.27 6.65
CA LEU A 513 -15.51 -3.18 7.34
C LEU A 513 -14.06 -3.09 6.86
N VAL A 514 -13.63 -1.94 6.36
CA VAL A 514 -12.26 -1.72 5.86
C VAL A 514 -11.72 -0.38 6.36
N PRO A 515 -10.65 -0.37 7.18
CA PRO A 515 -9.96 0.87 7.51
C PRO A 515 -8.91 1.23 6.45
N THR A 516 -8.67 2.53 6.29
CA THR A 516 -7.72 3.09 5.31
C THR A 516 -6.79 4.11 5.96
N ASN A 517 -5.61 4.28 5.36
CA ASN A 517 -4.60 5.26 5.81
C ASN A 517 -5.02 6.73 5.59
N ASP A 518 -6.17 6.99 4.96
CA ASP A 518 -6.84 8.30 5.03
C ASP A 518 -7.34 8.60 6.45
N GLY A 519 -7.39 7.60 7.33
CA GLY A 519 -7.93 7.71 8.68
C GLY A 519 -9.41 7.39 8.75
N VAL A 520 -9.92 6.60 7.80
CA VAL A 520 -11.35 6.33 7.64
C VAL A 520 -11.62 4.84 7.80
N LEU A 521 -12.61 4.49 8.61
CA LEU A 521 -13.22 3.15 8.63
C LEU A 521 -14.47 3.16 7.74
N HIS A 522 -14.46 2.36 6.68
CA HIS A 522 -15.58 2.22 5.75
C HIS A 522 -16.44 1.02 6.12
N ALA A 523 -17.76 1.17 6.10
CA ALA A 523 -18.72 0.06 6.17
C ALA A 523 -19.44 -0.07 4.82
N ILE A 524 -19.24 -1.18 4.13
CA ILE A 524 -19.67 -1.40 2.74
C ILE A 524 -20.67 -2.55 2.69
N ASP A 525 -21.78 -2.36 1.99
CA ASP A 525 -22.73 -3.44 1.70
C ASP A 525 -22.10 -4.44 0.72
N ALA A 526 -21.97 -5.69 1.14
CA ALA A 526 -21.22 -6.70 0.39
C ALA A 526 -21.89 -7.12 -0.93
N ARG A 527 -23.19 -6.85 -1.08
CA ARG A 527 -23.98 -7.19 -2.27
C ARG A 527 -23.79 -6.14 -3.36
N THR A 528 -23.81 -4.87 -2.98
CA THR A 528 -23.83 -3.73 -3.92
C THR A 528 -22.48 -3.04 -4.07
N GLY A 529 -21.58 -3.17 -3.09
CA GLY A 529 -20.33 -2.39 -3.02
C GLY A 529 -20.54 -0.97 -2.52
N VAL A 530 -21.78 -0.55 -2.24
CA VAL A 530 -22.11 0.80 -1.79
C VAL A 530 -21.75 0.98 -0.31
N GLU A 531 -21.06 2.07 0.00
CA GLU A 531 -20.75 2.46 1.39
C GLU A 531 -22.02 2.84 2.16
N LEU A 532 -22.28 2.16 3.27
CA LEU A 532 -23.39 2.45 4.19
C LEU A 532 -23.10 3.70 5.05
N TRP A 533 -21.87 3.79 5.54
CA TRP A 533 -21.33 4.90 6.30
C TRP A 533 -19.81 4.77 6.40
N SER A 534 -19.16 5.86 6.76
CA SER A 534 -17.74 5.90 7.14
C SER A 534 -17.53 6.63 8.45
N PHE A 535 -16.47 6.27 9.17
CA PHE A 535 -16.12 6.84 10.46
C PHE A 535 -14.68 7.37 10.46
N VAL A 536 -14.51 8.64 10.85
CA VAL A 536 -13.23 9.30 11.05
C VAL A 536 -13.02 9.55 12.55
N PRO A 537 -12.03 8.90 13.19
CA PRO A 537 -11.68 9.19 14.57
C PRO A 537 -11.37 10.68 14.78
N PRO A 538 -11.82 11.28 15.90
CA PRO A 538 -11.68 12.72 16.14
C PRO A 538 -10.24 13.23 16.07
N GLU A 539 -9.26 12.43 16.50
CA GLU A 539 -7.83 12.73 16.43
C GLU A 539 -7.26 12.74 15.01
N LEU A 540 -7.94 12.12 14.05
CA LEU A 540 -7.56 12.11 12.64
C LEU A 540 -8.29 13.18 11.82
N LEU A 541 -9.16 14.00 12.42
CA LEU A 541 -9.85 15.09 11.71
C LEU A 541 -8.87 16.11 11.10
N GLY A 542 -7.79 16.44 11.82
CA GLY A 542 -6.74 17.34 11.30
C GLY A 542 -5.93 16.74 10.13
N ARG A 543 -5.94 15.42 9.96
CA ARG A 543 -5.30 14.74 8.83
C ARG A 543 -6.01 15.02 7.51
N LEU A 544 -7.33 15.26 7.54
CA LEU A 544 -8.12 15.52 6.33
C LEU A 544 -7.56 16.72 5.55
N ARG A 545 -7.11 17.77 6.24
CA ARG A 545 -6.41 18.90 5.61
C ARG A 545 -5.15 18.45 4.86
N GLN A 546 -4.33 17.60 5.49
CA GLN A 546 -3.08 17.14 4.89
C GLN A 546 -3.34 16.28 3.64
N LEU A 547 -4.39 15.47 3.65
CA LEU A 547 -4.81 14.66 2.50
C LEU A 547 -5.34 15.50 1.33
N VAL A 548 -6.00 16.62 1.62
CA VAL A 548 -6.38 17.62 0.61
C VAL A 548 -5.13 18.28 0.04
N GLU A 549 -4.20 18.76 0.87
CA GLU A 549 -2.97 19.40 0.39
C GLU A 549 -2.04 18.44 -0.38
N ASN A 550 -2.16 17.14 -0.09
CA ASN A 550 -1.47 16.03 -0.74
C ASN A 550 0.03 16.23 -1.01
N ARG A 551 0.76 16.80 -0.05
CA ARG A 551 2.18 17.12 -0.21
C ARG A 551 3.06 15.85 -0.29
N PRO A 552 4.21 15.91 -0.98
CA PRO A 552 5.25 14.87 -0.87
C PRO A 552 5.64 14.60 0.57
N GLN A 553 5.79 13.32 0.96
CA GLN A 553 6.06 12.95 2.34
C GLN A 553 6.96 11.71 2.47
N ASN A 554 8.11 11.90 3.13
CA ASN A 554 9.04 10.84 3.52
C ASN A 554 9.61 11.16 4.93
N PRO A 555 9.47 10.26 5.93
CA PRO A 555 8.82 8.95 5.88
C PRO A 555 7.30 9.04 5.72
N ARG A 556 6.69 7.96 5.20
CA ARG A 556 5.24 7.82 5.00
C ARG A 556 4.47 8.09 6.30
N SER A 557 3.33 8.77 6.19
CA SER A 557 2.37 8.97 7.28
C SER A 557 1.20 8.00 7.20
N TYR A 558 0.76 7.50 8.35
CA TYR A 558 -0.28 6.47 8.49
C TYR A 558 -1.54 7.03 9.15
N GLY A 559 -2.70 6.45 8.81
CA GLY A 559 -4.02 6.79 9.35
C GLY A 559 -4.63 5.64 10.15
N LEU A 560 -5.72 5.06 9.67
CA LEU A 560 -6.28 3.83 10.26
C LEU A 560 -5.76 2.61 9.48
N ASP A 561 -5.01 1.75 10.15
CA ASP A 561 -4.29 0.66 9.47
C ASP A 561 -4.21 -0.63 10.31
N GLY A 562 -4.98 -0.70 11.40
CA GLY A 562 -5.13 -1.91 12.21
C GLY A 562 -6.23 -2.82 11.69
N ASP A 563 -6.12 -4.12 11.98
CA ASP A 563 -7.19 -5.08 11.66
C ASP A 563 -8.46 -4.79 12.48
N VAL A 564 -9.61 -5.08 11.87
CA VAL A 564 -10.91 -4.99 12.54
C VAL A 564 -11.31 -6.37 13.07
N ARG A 565 -11.63 -6.44 14.37
CA ARG A 565 -12.18 -7.65 15.01
C ARG A 565 -13.64 -7.44 15.35
N VAL A 566 -14.47 -8.40 14.95
CA VAL A 566 -15.92 -8.33 15.17
C VAL A 566 -16.35 -9.40 16.14
N LEU A 567 -17.11 -9.00 17.15
CA LEU A 567 -17.88 -9.88 18.02
C LEU A 567 -19.35 -9.84 17.57
N LYS A 568 -19.86 -10.96 17.05
CA LYS A 568 -21.30 -11.18 16.88
C LYS A 568 -21.80 -12.06 18.02
N PHE A 569 -22.66 -11.51 18.85
CA PHE A 569 -23.43 -12.24 19.85
C PHE A 569 -24.84 -12.46 19.30
N ASP A 570 -25.11 -13.68 18.88
CA ASP A 570 -26.43 -14.16 18.45
C ASP A 570 -26.96 -15.08 19.55
N ARG A 571 -27.89 -14.56 20.36
CA ARG A 571 -28.34 -15.17 21.61
C ARG A 571 -29.25 -16.37 21.36
N ASN A 572 -30.10 -16.29 20.33
CA ASN A 572 -31.06 -17.34 19.98
C ASN A 572 -30.48 -18.33 18.93
N GLN A 573 -29.31 -18.02 18.36
CA GLN A 573 -28.53 -18.81 17.41
C GLN A 573 -29.21 -19.04 16.05
N ASN A 574 -30.13 -18.16 15.65
CA ASN A 574 -30.90 -18.32 14.41
C ASN A 574 -30.17 -17.81 13.15
N GLY A 575 -29.02 -17.14 13.30
CA GLY A 575 -28.25 -16.58 12.15
C GLY A 575 -28.60 -15.15 11.79
N VAL A 576 -29.73 -14.65 12.27
CA VAL A 576 -30.21 -13.28 12.11
C VAL A 576 -29.72 -12.43 13.29
N VAL A 577 -29.54 -11.13 13.09
CA VAL A 577 -29.20 -10.20 14.17
C VAL A 577 -30.45 -9.44 14.59
N GLU A 578 -30.96 -9.73 15.77
CA GLU A 578 -32.19 -9.15 16.31
C GLU A 578 -31.91 -8.43 17.65
N PRO A 579 -31.78 -7.09 17.67
CA PRO A 579 -31.49 -6.34 18.88
C PRO A 579 -32.49 -6.60 20.04
N GLY A 580 -33.76 -6.83 19.68
CA GLY A 580 -34.87 -7.10 20.61
C GLY A 580 -34.73 -8.42 21.36
N ASP A 581 -34.07 -9.42 20.77
CA ASP A 581 -33.79 -10.71 21.40
C ASP A 581 -32.52 -10.67 22.26
N GLY A 582 -31.76 -9.59 22.18
CA GLY A 582 -30.52 -9.38 22.91
C GLY A 582 -29.27 -9.61 22.07
N ASP A 583 -29.41 -9.75 20.75
CA ASP A 583 -28.25 -9.90 19.85
C ASP A 583 -27.46 -8.61 19.76
N ARG A 584 -26.14 -8.74 19.63
CA ARG A 584 -25.21 -7.60 19.57
C ARG A 584 -24.14 -7.85 18.53
N VAL A 585 -23.69 -6.79 17.87
CA VAL A 585 -22.55 -6.83 16.96
C VAL A 585 -21.62 -5.68 17.30
N TRP A 586 -20.42 -5.99 17.76
CA TRP A 586 -19.41 -5.01 18.17
C TRP A 586 -18.17 -5.14 17.28
N ALA A 587 -17.62 -4.02 16.83
CA ALA A 587 -16.40 -3.94 16.04
C ALA A 587 -15.30 -3.23 16.84
N TYR A 588 -14.11 -3.84 16.89
CA TYR A 588 -12.93 -3.35 17.59
C TYR A 588 -11.79 -3.17 16.61
N PHE A 589 -11.08 -2.06 16.69
CA PHE A 589 -9.95 -1.78 15.81
C PHE A 589 -8.95 -0.82 16.45
N GLY A 590 -7.71 -0.86 15.97
CA GLY A 590 -6.64 0.06 16.32
C GLY A 590 -6.16 0.87 15.12
N MET A 591 -5.28 1.83 15.38
CA MET A 591 -4.65 2.69 14.37
C MET A 591 -3.33 2.12 13.82
N ARG A 592 -2.74 1.11 14.48
CA ARG A 592 -1.40 0.60 14.15
C ARG A 592 -0.38 1.75 14.15
N ARG A 593 0.38 1.97 13.06
CA ARG A 593 1.36 3.07 12.92
C ARG A 593 0.73 4.47 12.93
N GLY A 594 -0.57 4.59 12.70
CA GLY A 594 -1.23 5.89 12.74
C GLY A 594 -1.51 6.42 14.14
N GLY A 595 -1.35 5.59 15.18
CA GLY A 595 -1.48 6.06 16.56
C GLY A 595 -1.71 4.98 17.61
N ARG A 596 -2.00 5.44 18.82
CA ARG A 596 -1.97 4.62 20.05
C ARG A 596 -3.37 4.27 20.58
N ASN A 597 -4.41 4.56 19.80
CA ASN A 597 -5.79 4.39 20.27
C ASN A 597 -6.45 3.13 19.71
N TYR A 598 -7.30 2.52 20.53
CA TYR A 598 -8.25 1.47 20.17
C TYR A 598 -9.67 2.01 20.28
N TYR A 599 -10.55 1.52 19.42
CA TYR A 599 -11.95 1.93 19.36
C TYR A 599 -12.85 0.72 19.43
N ALA A 600 -14.05 0.93 19.98
CA ALA A 600 -15.14 -0.03 19.92
C ALA A 600 -16.41 0.64 19.41
N LEU A 601 -17.01 0.05 18.37
CA LEU A 601 -18.28 0.48 17.81
C LEU A 601 -19.34 -0.61 18.03
N ASP A 602 -20.53 -0.20 18.45
CA ASP A 602 -21.74 -1.01 18.34
C ASP A 602 -22.34 -0.81 16.96
N ILE A 603 -22.36 -1.88 16.17
CA ILE A 603 -22.90 -1.94 14.81
C ILE A 603 -24.07 -2.93 14.73
N THR A 604 -24.73 -3.22 15.86
CA THR A 604 -25.89 -4.12 15.90
C THR A 604 -26.98 -3.64 14.95
N ASP A 605 -27.23 -2.32 14.93
CA ASP A 605 -27.92 -1.68 13.81
C ASP A 605 -26.86 -1.25 12.78
N ARG A 606 -26.75 -2.00 11.69
CA ARG A 606 -25.76 -1.75 10.63
C ARG A 606 -25.86 -0.38 9.97
N ALA A 607 -27.00 0.31 10.08
CA ALA A 607 -27.21 1.64 9.50
C ALA A 607 -26.99 2.76 10.53
N ARG A 608 -26.92 2.44 11.83
CA ARG A 608 -26.87 3.41 12.92
C ARG A 608 -25.78 3.04 13.94
N PRO A 609 -24.49 3.13 13.56
CA PRO A 609 -23.41 2.76 14.45
C PRO A 609 -23.33 3.68 15.68
N GLN A 610 -22.87 3.13 16.80
CA GLN A 610 -22.66 3.86 18.05
C GLN A 610 -21.23 3.64 18.57
N LEU A 611 -20.62 4.68 19.15
CA LEU A 611 -19.34 4.54 19.83
C LEU A 611 -19.56 3.95 21.23
N LEU A 612 -18.88 2.84 21.53
CA LEU A 612 -18.86 2.29 22.88
C LEU A 612 -17.82 2.99 23.73
N TRP A 613 -16.57 3.04 23.26
CA TRP A 613 -15.43 3.64 23.95
C TRP A 613 -14.25 3.90 23.02
N ILE A 614 -13.31 4.73 23.50
CA ILE A 614 -11.98 4.98 22.93
C ILE A 614 -10.96 4.74 24.05
N LEU A 615 -9.98 3.88 23.81
CA LEU A 615 -8.88 3.60 24.72
C LEU A 615 -7.56 4.02 24.10
N GLY A 616 -6.58 4.38 24.94
CA GLY A 616 -5.29 4.89 24.52
C GLY A 616 -4.47 5.39 25.72
N PRO A 617 -3.45 6.24 25.51
CA PRO A 617 -2.52 6.66 26.55
C PRO A 617 -3.17 7.35 27.76
N ASN A 618 -4.36 7.93 27.59
CA ASN A 618 -5.10 8.58 28.68
C ASN A 618 -5.71 7.60 29.69
N ASN A 619 -5.83 6.32 29.35
CA ASN A 619 -6.47 5.31 30.20
C ASN A 619 -5.68 4.00 30.29
N LEU A 620 -4.70 3.78 29.41
CA LEU A 620 -3.75 2.68 29.42
C LEU A 620 -2.33 3.26 29.49
N SER A 621 -1.72 3.19 30.68
CA SER A 621 -0.31 3.55 30.88
C SER A 621 0.57 2.82 29.88
N ASP A 622 1.59 3.45 29.29
CA ASP A 622 2.63 2.80 28.47
C ASP A 622 2.13 2.00 27.24
N VAL A 623 0.88 2.15 26.81
CA VAL A 623 0.40 1.58 25.54
C VAL A 623 1.14 2.24 24.38
N GLY A 624 1.78 1.47 23.51
CA GLY A 624 2.45 1.94 22.31
C GLY A 624 1.48 2.20 21.16
N GLU A 625 2.01 2.30 19.94
CA GLU A 625 1.21 2.24 18.73
C GLU A 625 0.37 0.96 18.70
N SER A 626 -0.88 1.07 18.31
CA SER A 626 -1.93 0.04 18.48
C SER A 626 -1.84 -1.08 17.43
N TRP A 627 -0.69 -1.75 17.36
CA TRP A 627 -0.42 -2.85 16.42
C TRP A 627 -1.10 -4.15 16.83
N SER A 628 -1.29 -4.38 18.13
CA SER A 628 -1.81 -5.64 18.66
C SER A 628 -3.30 -5.74 18.40
N THR A 629 -3.69 -6.64 17.50
CA THR A 629 -5.10 -6.90 17.23
C THR A 629 -5.76 -7.56 18.45
N PRO A 630 -6.84 -6.99 19.03
CA PRO A 630 -7.45 -7.52 20.26
C PRO A 630 -8.03 -8.93 20.11
N ALA A 631 -7.69 -9.81 21.04
CA ALA A 631 -8.32 -11.12 21.19
C ALA A 631 -9.57 -11.01 22.07
N ILE A 632 -10.67 -11.62 21.64
CA ILE A 632 -11.91 -11.65 22.42
C ILE A 632 -11.98 -12.96 23.20
N ALA A 633 -12.19 -12.87 24.51
CA ALA A 633 -12.32 -14.03 25.38
C ALA A 633 -13.30 -13.78 26.53
N ARG A 634 -13.50 -14.78 27.39
CA ARG A 634 -14.20 -14.62 28.66
C ARG A 634 -13.24 -14.85 29.80
N VAL A 635 -13.26 -13.97 30.80
CA VAL A 635 -12.44 -14.09 32.02
C VAL A 635 -13.26 -13.63 33.21
N ARG A 636 -13.28 -14.42 34.29
CA ARG A 636 -13.92 -14.04 35.56
C ARG A 636 -12.92 -13.29 36.43
N VAL A 637 -13.15 -12.00 36.66
CA VAL A 637 -12.32 -11.18 37.55
C VAL A 637 -13.13 -10.82 38.80
N ALA A 638 -12.74 -11.37 39.95
CA ALA A 638 -13.46 -11.13 41.19
C ALA A 638 -13.36 -9.67 41.61
N GLY A 639 -14.50 -9.11 42.05
CA GLY A 639 -14.59 -7.71 42.49
C GLY A 639 -14.56 -6.67 41.38
N ALA A 640 -14.39 -7.07 40.11
CA ALA A 640 -14.42 -6.14 38.98
C ALA A 640 -15.85 -5.88 38.47
N ALA A 641 -16.13 -4.63 38.12
CA ALA A 641 -17.36 -4.25 37.42
C ALA A 641 -17.28 -4.64 35.94
N GLN A 642 -17.55 -5.90 35.64
CA GLN A 642 -17.56 -6.45 34.27
C GLN A 642 -18.97 -6.48 33.67
N ASN A 643 -19.04 -6.51 32.34
CA ASN A 643 -20.26 -6.84 31.60
C ASN A 643 -20.84 -8.21 32.01
N GLY A 644 -22.14 -8.41 31.75
CA GLY A 644 -22.86 -9.61 32.17
C GLY A 644 -22.32 -10.91 31.58
N GLU A 645 -21.70 -10.85 30.41
CA GLU A 645 -21.16 -12.00 29.68
C GLU A 645 -19.68 -12.29 30.00
N LYS A 646 -19.05 -11.47 30.87
CA LYS A 646 -17.64 -11.56 31.25
C LYS A 646 -16.68 -11.48 30.05
N LEU A 647 -17.12 -10.85 28.97
CA LEU A 647 -16.34 -10.67 27.76
C LEU A 647 -15.22 -9.66 28.00
N VAL A 648 -14.02 -10.03 27.59
CA VAL A 648 -12.83 -9.18 27.70
C VAL A 648 -12.13 -9.09 26.34
N LEU A 649 -11.42 -7.99 26.15
CA LEU A 649 -10.42 -7.86 25.10
C LEU A 649 -9.04 -7.98 25.73
N ILE A 650 -8.20 -8.84 25.14
CA ILE A 650 -6.83 -9.08 25.54
C ILE A 650 -5.91 -8.67 24.39
N PHE A 651 -4.98 -7.75 24.62
CA PHE A 651 -4.04 -7.28 23.61
C PHE A 651 -2.68 -6.93 24.22
N GLY A 652 -1.65 -7.07 23.40
CA GLY A 652 -0.30 -6.62 23.73
C GLY A 652 -0.23 -5.09 23.73
N GLY A 653 0.79 -4.56 24.39
CA GLY A 653 0.94 -3.13 24.56
C GLY A 653 1.20 -2.38 23.28
N GLY A 654 1.52 -3.07 22.18
CA GLY A 654 1.73 -2.45 20.88
C GLY A 654 3.20 -2.23 20.58
N TYR A 655 3.49 -1.19 19.80
CA TYR A 655 4.82 -0.92 19.24
C TYR A 655 5.38 0.42 19.72
N ASP A 656 6.64 0.44 20.13
CA ASP A 656 7.40 1.67 20.38
C ASP A 656 8.05 2.15 19.07
N GLY A 657 7.66 3.33 18.58
CA GLY A 657 8.24 3.95 17.38
C GLY A 657 9.75 4.16 17.47
N GLY A 658 10.34 4.12 18.67
CA GLY A 658 11.78 4.10 18.88
C GLY A 658 12.50 2.88 18.28
N GLN A 659 11.78 1.80 17.98
CA GLN A 659 12.29 0.60 17.29
C GLN A 659 12.60 0.84 15.82
N GLU A 660 12.11 1.92 15.20
CA GLU A 660 12.42 2.27 13.81
C GLU A 660 13.92 2.57 13.58
N ASN A 661 14.69 2.81 14.66
CA ASN A 661 16.13 2.92 14.60
C ASN A 661 16.77 1.52 14.54
N TYR A 662 17.66 1.27 13.58
CA TYR A 662 18.32 -0.03 13.35
C TYR A 662 19.08 -0.60 14.57
N SER A 663 19.41 0.22 15.56
CA SER A 663 20.05 -0.21 16.80
C SER A 663 19.10 -0.99 17.71
N TYR A 664 19.55 -2.13 18.22
CA TYR A 664 18.86 -2.82 19.32
C TYR A 664 18.71 -1.92 20.56
N ARG A 665 17.52 -1.90 21.14
CA ARG A 665 17.20 -1.18 22.37
C ARG A 665 16.00 -1.82 23.08
N THR A 666 15.92 -1.58 24.39
CA THR A 666 14.68 -1.77 25.15
C THR A 666 13.69 -0.65 24.84
N ASP A 667 12.42 -0.95 25.05
CA ASP A 667 11.31 -0.06 24.77
C ASP A 667 10.85 0.69 26.00
N THR A 668 10.30 1.87 25.75
CA THR A 668 9.72 2.77 26.77
C THR A 668 8.20 2.68 26.83
N MET A 669 7.60 2.03 25.84
CA MET A 669 6.16 1.75 25.73
C MET A 669 5.95 0.47 24.94
N GLY A 670 4.72 -0.02 24.89
CA GLY A 670 4.36 -1.22 24.12
C GLY A 670 4.70 -2.54 24.79
N ASN A 671 5.44 -2.51 25.89
CA ASN A 671 5.96 -3.64 26.65
C ASN A 671 5.01 -4.09 27.77
N GLY A 672 3.80 -4.48 27.40
CA GLY A 672 2.76 -4.90 28.34
C GLY A 672 1.68 -5.78 27.73
N ILE A 673 0.77 -6.30 28.55
CA ILE A 673 -0.45 -6.98 28.11
C ILE A 673 -1.63 -6.43 28.90
N TYR A 674 -2.66 -5.98 28.19
CA TYR A 674 -3.86 -5.39 28.77
C TYR A 674 -5.04 -6.34 28.61
N MET A 675 -5.86 -6.39 29.66
CA MET A 675 -7.18 -7.02 29.62
C MET A 675 -8.21 -5.96 30.01
N VAL A 676 -9.12 -5.64 29.09
CA VAL A 676 -10.18 -4.64 29.31
C VAL A 676 -11.55 -5.26 29.12
N ASP A 677 -12.56 -4.68 29.75
CA ASP A 677 -13.95 -5.06 29.57
C ASP A 677 -14.41 -4.72 28.14
N ALA A 678 -14.95 -5.69 27.42
CA ALA A 678 -15.26 -5.53 26.00
C ALA A 678 -16.35 -4.45 25.73
N ALA A 679 -17.31 -4.30 26.64
CA ALA A 679 -18.44 -3.39 26.47
C ALA A 679 -18.12 -1.95 26.91
N SER A 680 -17.38 -1.79 28.00
CA SER A 680 -17.13 -0.49 28.65
C SER A 680 -15.72 0.05 28.43
N GLY A 681 -14.76 -0.79 28.04
CA GLY A 681 -13.35 -0.42 27.92
C GLY A 681 -12.62 -0.31 29.27
N ALA A 682 -13.28 -0.64 30.39
CA ALA A 682 -12.64 -0.55 31.70
C ALA A 682 -11.45 -1.52 31.81
N LEU A 683 -10.30 -1.04 32.28
CA LEU A 683 -9.13 -1.89 32.52
C LEU A 683 -9.41 -2.90 33.64
N LEU A 684 -9.33 -4.19 33.34
CA LEU A 684 -9.60 -5.30 34.26
C LEU A 684 -8.33 -5.93 34.83
N TRP A 685 -7.26 -5.99 34.04
CA TRP A 685 -5.96 -6.52 34.46
C TRP A 685 -4.84 -6.03 33.53
N TYR A 686 -3.62 -5.86 34.05
CA TYR A 686 -2.45 -5.43 33.30
C TYR A 686 -1.16 -6.13 33.77
N ALA A 687 -0.38 -6.68 32.84
CA ALA A 687 1.01 -7.05 33.05
C ALA A 687 1.96 -6.08 32.35
N GLY A 688 3.04 -5.69 33.03
CA GLY A 688 4.03 -4.76 32.50
C GLY A 688 5.44 -5.07 33.00
N GLY A 689 6.43 -4.42 32.39
CA GLY A 689 7.82 -4.51 32.81
C GLY A 689 8.38 -3.28 33.53
N PRO A 690 9.71 -3.23 33.76
CA PRO A 690 10.35 -2.18 34.53
C PRO A 690 10.24 -0.82 33.81
N GLY A 691 9.99 0.24 34.59
CA GLY A 691 9.86 1.60 34.07
C GLY A 691 8.44 2.00 33.66
N GLY A 692 7.44 1.14 33.89
CA GLY A 692 6.04 1.50 33.64
C GLY A 692 5.55 2.65 34.52
N THR A 693 4.70 3.51 33.97
CA THR A 693 4.12 4.69 34.66
C THR A 693 2.95 4.33 35.60
N GLY A 694 2.51 3.07 35.61
CA GLY A 694 1.48 2.52 36.49
C GLY A 694 1.91 1.25 37.23
N ALA A 695 1.28 0.95 38.36
CA ALA A 695 1.51 -0.30 39.09
C ALA A 695 0.85 -1.47 38.34
N ALA A 696 1.65 -2.36 37.77
CA ALA A 696 1.15 -3.57 37.10
C ALA A 696 0.49 -4.52 38.11
N ASP A 697 -0.58 -5.21 37.69
CA ASP A 697 -1.17 -6.30 38.47
C ASP A 697 -0.24 -7.54 38.48
N LEU A 698 0.56 -7.70 37.42
CA LEU A 698 1.66 -8.65 37.32
C LEU A 698 2.93 -7.93 36.79
N ASP A 699 3.91 -7.72 37.68
CA ASP A 699 5.19 -7.10 37.33
C ASP A 699 6.18 -8.16 36.81
N LEU A 700 6.71 -7.94 35.61
CA LEU A 700 7.62 -8.85 34.93
C LEU A 700 8.90 -8.11 34.53
N PRO A 701 9.99 -8.23 35.32
CA PRO A 701 11.23 -7.49 35.08
C PRO A 701 11.82 -7.66 33.68
N ASN A 702 11.55 -8.79 33.05
CA ASN A 702 12.02 -9.08 31.70
C ASN A 702 11.13 -8.46 30.62
N MET A 703 9.92 -7.95 30.89
CA MET A 703 9.00 -7.43 29.86
C MET A 703 9.43 -6.03 29.37
N THR A 704 10.56 -5.98 28.69
CA THR A 704 11.29 -4.77 28.28
C THR A 704 11.14 -4.40 26.80
N HIS A 705 10.40 -5.21 26.03
CA HIS A 705 10.23 -5.04 24.58
C HIS A 705 8.75 -5.07 24.22
N SER A 706 8.43 -4.33 23.17
CA SER A 706 7.12 -4.18 22.56
C SER A 706 6.51 -5.53 22.21
N ILE A 707 5.20 -5.65 22.44
CA ILE A 707 4.37 -6.81 22.08
C ILE A 707 3.36 -6.32 21.02
N PRO A 708 3.76 -6.27 19.73
CA PRO A 708 2.90 -5.76 18.65
C PRO A 708 1.93 -6.82 18.10
N SER A 709 2.13 -8.10 18.40
CA SER A 709 1.29 -9.19 17.93
C SER A 709 0.00 -9.30 18.74
N ARG A 710 -1.03 -9.96 18.18
CA ARG A 710 -2.21 -10.38 18.97
C ARG A 710 -1.79 -11.36 20.06
N ILE A 711 -2.57 -11.43 21.14
CA ILE A 711 -2.35 -12.41 22.21
C ILE A 711 -3.12 -13.69 21.90
N VAL A 712 -2.43 -14.83 21.87
CA VAL A 712 -3.09 -16.13 21.72
C VAL A 712 -3.77 -16.46 23.03
N THR A 713 -5.07 -16.73 22.98
CA THR A 713 -5.89 -17.02 24.16
C THR A 713 -6.53 -18.38 24.01
N LEU A 714 -6.34 -19.26 24.99
CA LEU A 714 -6.82 -20.64 24.97
C LEU A 714 -7.72 -20.92 26.17
N ASP A 715 -8.81 -21.64 25.91
CA ASP A 715 -9.63 -22.34 26.89
C ASP A 715 -9.20 -23.81 26.84
N ASN A 716 -8.58 -24.29 27.92
CA ASN A 716 -7.92 -25.60 27.94
C ASN A 716 -8.82 -26.70 28.52
N ASP A 717 -9.83 -26.34 29.31
CA ASP A 717 -10.74 -27.27 29.97
C ASP A 717 -12.17 -27.27 29.40
N GLY A 718 -12.45 -26.35 28.46
CA GLY A 718 -13.72 -26.24 27.76
C GLY A 718 -14.83 -25.60 28.61
N ASP A 719 -14.51 -24.89 29.69
CA ASP A 719 -15.49 -24.23 30.54
C ASP A 719 -16.03 -22.90 29.96
N GLY A 720 -15.50 -22.47 28.82
CA GLY A 720 -15.85 -21.23 28.15
C GLY A 720 -15.16 -20.01 28.76
N PHE A 721 -14.05 -20.17 29.48
CA PHE A 721 -13.20 -19.10 29.97
C PHE A 721 -11.75 -19.34 29.56
N ALA A 722 -11.02 -18.26 29.34
CA ALA A 722 -9.61 -18.37 28.99
C ALA A 722 -8.79 -18.87 30.19
N ASP A 723 -7.92 -19.84 29.95
CA ASP A 723 -7.00 -20.43 30.91
C ASP A 723 -5.54 -20.07 30.66
N ARG A 724 -5.19 -19.82 29.39
CA ARG A 724 -3.79 -19.64 29.00
C ARG A 724 -3.64 -18.54 27.95
N LEU A 725 -2.57 -17.77 28.10
CA LEU A 725 -2.14 -16.80 27.11
C LEU A 725 -0.73 -17.13 26.61
N TYR A 726 -0.50 -16.93 25.31
CA TYR A 726 0.84 -16.83 24.73
C TYR A 726 1.02 -15.51 24.01
N ALA A 727 2.22 -14.94 24.12
CA ALA A 727 2.59 -13.70 23.46
C ALA A 727 4.03 -13.79 22.94
N ALA A 728 4.38 -12.96 21.96
CA ALA A 728 5.75 -12.82 21.49
C ALA A 728 6.14 -11.35 21.37
N ASP A 729 7.40 -11.05 21.70
CA ASP A 729 7.91 -9.67 21.75
C ASP A 729 9.03 -9.41 20.71
N LEU A 730 9.33 -8.13 20.51
CA LEU A 730 10.40 -7.69 19.61
C LEU A 730 11.81 -8.01 20.10
N GLY A 731 11.99 -8.40 21.37
CA GLY A 731 13.25 -8.92 21.89
C GLY A 731 13.54 -10.36 21.44
N GLY A 732 12.58 -10.99 20.76
CA GLY A 732 12.66 -12.38 20.34
C GLY A 732 12.33 -13.36 21.47
N ARG A 733 11.43 -13.00 22.38
CA ARG A 733 10.92 -13.89 23.42
C ARG A 733 9.51 -14.36 23.15
N VAL A 734 9.22 -15.58 23.61
CA VAL A 734 7.87 -16.12 23.71
C VAL A 734 7.51 -16.18 25.18
N TRP A 735 6.34 -15.67 25.51
CA TRP A 735 5.79 -15.57 26.85
C TRP A 735 4.63 -16.55 27.02
N ARG A 736 4.49 -17.08 28.24
CA ARG A 736 3.36 -17.93 28.63
C ARG A 736 2.77 -17.40 29.93
N PHE A 737 1.43 -17.39 30.00
CA PHE A 737 0.67 -16.98 31.17
C PHE A 737 -0.44 -17.98 31.47
N ASP A 738 -0.76 -18.18 32.75
CA ASP A 738 -1.88 -18.99 33.20
C ASP A 738 -2.90 -18.12 33.97
N ILE A 739 -4.18 -18.28 33.63
CA ILE A 739 -5.31 -17.51 34.18
C ILE A 739 -6.03 -18.34 35.25
N PHE A 740 -6.25 -17.74 36.41
CA PHE A 740 -6.99 -18.29 37.54
C PHE A 740 -8.35 -17.61 37.64
N ASN A 741 -9.30 -18.06 36.81
CA ASN A 741 -10.66 -17.53 36.75
C ASN A 741 -11.32 -17.47 38.15
N GLY A 742 -11.93 -16.32 38.47
CA GLY A 742 -12.59 -16.07 39.74
C GLY A 742 -11.68 -15.48 40.83
N GLN A 743 -10.41 -15.21 40.53
CA GLN A 743 -9.51 -14.48 41.43
C GLN A 743 -9.58 -12.96 41.21
N GLY A 744 -9.12 -12.20 42.21
CA GLY A 744 -8.93 -10.75 42.10
C GLY A 744 -7.70 -10.40 41.25
N ARG A 745 -7.59 -9.14 40.81
CA ARG A 745 -6.59 -8.69 39.81
C ARG A 745 -5.16 -9.15 40.09
N GLY A 746 -4.65 -8.95 41.30
CA GLY A 746 -3.26 -9.29 41.68
C GLY A 746 -2.97 -10.79 41.82
N SER A 747 -3.95 -11.66 41.62
CA SER A 747 -3.76 -13.13 41.59
C SER A 747 -4.49 -13.79 40.43
N LEU A 748 -4.99 -12.99 39.48
CA LEU A 748 -5.75 -13.47 38.34
C LEU A 748 -4.86 -14.21 37.34
N VAL A 749 -3.62 -13.76 37.16
CA VAL A 749 -2.71 -14.27 36.14
C VAL A 749 -1.31 -14.43 36.71
N THR A 750 -0.65 -15.53 36.39
CA THR A 750 0.79 -15.73 36.57
C THR A 750 1.44 -15.87 35.20
N GLY A 751 2.74 -15.57 35.08
CA GLY A 751 3.42 -15.72 33.79
C GLY A 751 4.92 -15.48 33.81
N GLY A 752 5.56 -15.78 32.68
CA GLY A 752 7.00 -15.64 32.52
C GLY A 752 7.48 -15.92 31.08
N VAL A 753 8.80 -15.84 30.89
CA VAL A 753 9.43 -16.11 29.60
C VAL A 753 9.49 -17.63 29.39
N PHE A 754 8.82 -18.13 28.36
CA PHE A 754 8.85 -19.53 27.96
C PHE A 754 10.08 -19.83 27.10
N ALA A 755 10.40 -18.96 26.14
CA ALA A 755 11.58 -19.08 25.29
C ALA A 755 12.23 -17.70 25.04
N SER A 756 13.55 -17.68 24.96
CA SER A 756 14.34 -16.50 24.61
C SER A 756 15.21 -16.83 23.40
N LEU A 757 14.69 -16.47 22.22
CA LEU A 757 15.21 -16.90 20.92
C LEU A 757 15.88 -15.77 20.13
N GLY A 758 15.85 -14.52 20.63
CA GLY A 758 16.47 -13.36 19.98
C GLY A 758 17.48 -12.61 20.84
N GLY A 759 17.62 -11.32 20.56
CA GLY A 759 18.65 -10.44 21.09
C GLY A 759 18.41 -9.95 22.52
N ALA A 760 17.26 -10.29 23.12
CA ALA A 760 16.83 -9.86 24.46
C ALA A 760 17.93 -9.94 25.53
N VAL A 761 18.74 -11.02 25.49
CA VAL A 761 19.80 -11.30 26.47
C VAL A 761 21.18 -10.87 25.96
N ASN A 762 21.52 -11.20 24.71
CA ASN A 762 22.82 -10.93 24.10
C ASN A 762 22.66 -10.31 22.70
N PRO A 763 22.50 -8.98 22.60
CA PRO A 763 22.19 -8.33 21.34
C PRO A 763 23.40 -8.19 20.42
N SER A 764 23.19 -8.51 19.16
CA SER A 764 24.09 -8.29 18.02
C SER A 764 23.21 -8.15 16.77
N PRO A 765 23.67 -7.52 15.67
CA PRO A 765 22.87 -7.42 14.45
C PRO A 765 22.32 -8.77 13.97
N ALA A 766 23.11 -9.84 14.08
CA ALA A 766 22.68 -11.19 13.73
C ALA A 766 21.62 -11.77 14.69
N SER A 767 21.68 -11.43 15.99
CA SER A 767 20.76 -11.95 17.02
C SER A 767 19.51 -11.11 17.22
N THR A 768 19.36 -9.95 16.58
CA THR A 768 18.16 -9.08 16.66
C THR A 768 16.97 -9.64 15.86
N ARG A 769 16.65 -10.92 16.10
CA ARG A 769 15.43 -11.57 15.65
C ARG A 769 14.24 -11.01 16.41
N ARG A 770 13.26 -10.49 15.68
CA ARG A 770 12.06 -9.84 16.23
C ARG A 770 10.83 -10.67 15.89
N PHE A 771 9.89 -10.78 16.82
CA PHE A 771 8.59 -11.41 16.57
C PHE A 771 7.49 -10.34 16.45
N TYR A 772 7.01 -10.11 15.23
CA TYR A 772 5.90 -9.19 14.95
C TYR A 772 4.53 -9.86 15.00
N TYR A 773 4.50 -11.18 14.96
CA TYR A 773 3.31 -12.01 14.81
C TYR A 773 3.16 -12.96 15.98
N ALA A 774 1.91 -13.38 16.23
CA ALA A 774 1.62 -14.29 17.32
C ALA A 774 2.19 -15.68 17.00
N PRO A 775 2.61 -16.46 18.02
CA PRO A 775 2.88 -17.87 17.82
C PRO A 775 1.58 -18.56 17.38
N ASP A 776 1.68 -19.45 16.41
CA ASP A 776 0.60 -20.35 16.05
C ASP A 776 0.61 -21.55 16.99
N VAL A 777 -0.49 -21.75 17.73
CA VAL A 777 -0.56 -22.70 18.84
C VAL A 777 -1.54 -23.81 18.53
N ALA A 778 -1.04 -25.04 18.46
CA ALA A 778 -1.84 -26.23 18.16
C ALA A 778 -1.62 -27.35 19.19
N LEU A 779 -2.69 -27.96 19.68
CA LEU A 779 -2.60 -29.16 20.53
C LEU A 779 -2.20 -30.36 19.68
N ILE A 780 -1.05 -30.97 20.00
CA ILE A 780 -0.59 -32.19 19.36
C ILE A 780 -0.81 -33.35 20.29
N GLN A 781 -1.67 -34.28 19.86
CA GLN A 781 -1.96 -35.51 20.57
C GLN A 781 -1.74 -36.70 19.63
N ARG A 782 -0.74 -37.53 19.95
CA ARG A 782 -0.43 -38.77 19.21
C ARG A 782 -0.68 -39.96 20.12
N ARG A 783 -1.17 -41.06 19.56
CA ARG A 783 -1.37 -42.31 20.33
C ARG A 783 -0.01 -42.78 20.86
N GLY A 784 0.10 -42.93 22.17
CA GLY A 784 1.32 -43.41 22.83
C GLY A 784 2.40 -42.35 23.07
N ALA A 785 2.11 -41.07 22.86
CA ALA A 785 3.00 -39.96 23.24
C ALA A 785 2.26 -38.97 24.16
N GLU A 786 3.00 -38.30 25.04
CA GLU A 786 2.46 -37.23 25.88
C GLU A 786 1.98 -36.06 25.02
N PRO A 787 0.81 -35.47 25.31
CA PRO A 787 0.31 -34.32 24.58
C PRO A 787 1.17 -33.09 24.86
N TYR A 788 1.28 -32.21 23.86
CA TYR A 788 1.96 -30.94 23.99
C TYR A 788 1.28 -29.87 23.14
N TYR A 789 1.45 -28.59 23.51
CA TYR A 789 1.15 -27.50 22.58
C TYR A 789 2.37 -27.24 21.71
N ASN A 790 2.19 -27.30 20.40
CA ASN A 790 3.17 -26.78 19.46
C ASN A 790 3.00 -25.27 19.32
N LEU A 791 4.07 -24.51 19.47
CA LEU A 791 4.11 -23.07 19.23
C LEU A 791 5.02 -22.83 18.01
N ALA A 792 4.43 -22.65 16.85
CA ALA A 792 5.12 -22.34 15.61
C ALA A 792 5.27 -20.81 15.47
N ILE A 793 6.49 -20.32 15.25
CA ILE A 793 6.75 -18.87 15.16
C ILE A 793 8.01 -18.58 14.33
N GLY A 794 7.93 -17.56 13.48
CA GLY A 794 9.04 -17.10 12.65
C GLY A 794 9.49 -15.69 13.02
N SER A 795 10.79 -15.43 12.93
CA SER A 795 11.35 -14.09 13.14
C SER A 795 11.44 -13.29 11.84
N GLY A 796 11.32 -11.97 11.96
CA GLY A 796 11.54 -11.07 10.84
C GLY A 796 11.30 -9.60 11.19
N TYR A 797 12.12 -8.72 10.63
CA TYR A 797 11.97 -7.27 10.85
C TYR A 797 10.91 -6.66 9.92
N ARG A 798 9.63 -6.70 10.33
CA ARG A 798 8.51 -6.17 9.52
C ARG A 798 8.58 -4.66 9.30
N GLY A 799 9.05 -3.89 10.28
CA GLY A 799 9.17 -2.43 10.13
C GLY A 799 10.16 -2.01 9.04
N HIS A 800 11.20 -2.83 8.80
CA HIS A 800 12.25 -2.63 7.80
C HIS A 800 12.47 -3.93 7.01
N PRO A 801 11.56 -4.30 6.10
CA PRO A 801 11.57 -5.59 5.40
C PRO A 801 12.80 -5.79 4.50
N LEU A 802 13.48 -4.70 4.11
CA LEU A 802 14.71 -4.74 3.32
C LEU A 802 15.99 -4.96 4.15
N ASP A 803 15.93 -4.89 5.48
CA ASP A 803 17.09 -5.14 6.34
C ASP A 803 17.57 -6.59 6.24
N ALA A 804 18.85 -6.82 5.96
CA ALA A 804 19.41 -8.17 5.86
C ALA A 804 20.38 -8.50 7.01
N SER A 805 20.38 -7.68 8.07
CA SER A 805 21.36 -7.82 9.16
C SER A 805 21.03 -8.95 10.13
N ALA A 806 19.73 -9.17 10.40
CA ALA A 806 19.25 -10.24 11.26
C ALA A 806 19.39 -11.61 10.58
N GLN A 807 19.85 -12.58 11.37
CA GLN A 807 19.87 -13.98 10.96
C GLN A 807 18.55 -14.63 11.38
N ASP A 808 17.53 -14.48 10.54
CA ASP A 808 16.16 -14.90 10.83
C ASP A 808 15.95 -16.42 10.76
N ARG A 809 14.98 -16.92 11.54
CA ARG A 809 14.71 -18.36 11.70
C ARG A 809 13.22 -18.63 11.89
N PHE A 810 12.83 -19.86 11.61
CA PHE A 810 11.54 -20.42 12.02
C PHE A 810 11.72 -21.42 13.17
N TYR A 811 10.81 -21.41 14.12
CA TYR A 811 10.85 -22.25 15.32
C TYR A 811 9.52 -22.99 15.49
N SER A 812 9.61 -24.24 15.94
CA SER A 812 8.46 -25.03 16.40
C SER A 812 8.77 -25.52 17.81
N LEU A 813 8.17 -24.90 18.82
CA LEU A 813 8.45 -25.16 20.24
C LEU A 813 7.39 -26.08 20.85
N ARG A 814 7.77 -26.95 21.77
CA ARG A 814 6.85 -27.84 22.49
C ARG A 814 6.64 -27.37 23.92
N ASP A 815 5.47 -26.85 24.25
CA ASP A 815 5.03 -26.73 25.64
C ASP A 815 4.48 -28.09 26.11
N LYS A 816 5.31 -28.80 26.87
CA LYS A 816 5.03 -30.14 27.41
C LYS A 816 4.08 -30.14 28.61
N ASN A 817 3.58 -28.99 29.04
CA ASN A 817 2.58 -28.88 30.09
C ASN A 817 1.32 -28.18 29.57
N PRO A 818 0.59 -28.78 28.61
CA PRO A 818 -0.53 -28.14 27.94
C PRO A 818 -1.70 -27.83 28.89
N PHE A 819 -1.95 -28.67 29.90
CA PHE A 819 -3.13 -28.52 30.78
C PHE A 819 -2.82 -28.00 32.18
N GLY A 820 -1.57 -28.08 32.65
CA GLY A 820 -1.21 -27.64 34.00
C GLY A 820 -0.86 -26.15 34.06
N LYS A 821 -1.36 -25.46 35.09
CA LYS A 821 -1.03 -24.06 35.40
C LYS A 821 0.20 -23.98 36.29
N LEU A 822 1.02 -22.95 36.13
CA LEU A 822 2.20 -22.69 36.97
C LEU A 822 1.95 -21.53 37.94
N SER A 823 2.47 -21.63 39.16
CA SER A 823 2.54 -20.50 40.08
C SER A 823 3.58 -19.47 39.59
N GLN A 824 3.49 -18.23 40.09
CA GLN A 824 4.51 -17.23 39.75
C GLN A 824 5.91 -17.68 40.15
N SER A 825 6.07 -18.29 41.33
CA SER A 825 7.35 -18.83 41.77
C SER A 825 7.92 -19.93 40.85
N GLN A 826 7.04 -20.73 40.21
CA GLN A 826 7.48 -21.72 39.23
C GLN A 826 7.98 -21.03 37.96
N TYR A 827 7.28 -20.00 37.46
CA TYR A 827 7.75 -19.17 36.34
C TYR A 827 9.09 -18.49 36.65
N ASP A 828 9.23 -17.88 37.82
CA ASP A 828 10.46 -17.17 38.21
C ASP A 828 11.67 -18.11 38.31
N SER A 829 11.43 -19.38 38.64
CA SER A 829 12.46 -20.42 38.73
C SER A 829 12.75 -21.15 37.42
N ALA A 830 11.91 -20.97 36.39
CA ALA A 830 12.04 -21.69 35.13
C ALA A 830 13.16 -21.10 34.27
N THR A 831 13.98 -21.96 33.67
CA THR A 831 14.95 -21.56 32.65
C THR A 831 14.25 -21.47 31.30
N PRO A 832 14.22 -20.29 30.63
CA PRO A 832 13.64 -20.17 29.30
C PRO A 832 14.39 -21.03 28.27
N LEU A 833 13.65 -21.58 27.30
CA LEU A 833 14.25 -22.29 26.17
C LEU A 833 15.12 -21.34 25.33
N GLY A 834 16.35 -21.76 25.04
CA GLY A 834 17.25 -21.09 24.10
C GLY A 834 17.37 -21.86 22.79
N GLU A 835 18.11 -21.29 21.84
CA GLU A 835 18.30 -21.92 20.52
C GLU A 835 19.03 -23.26 20.59
N GLY A 836 19.92 -23.44 21.59
CA GLY A 836 20.66 -24.68 21.81
C GLY A 836 19.82 -25.84 22.34
N ASP A 837 18.59 -25.57 22.80
CA ASP A 837 17.65 -26.58 23.29
C ASP A 837 16.78 -27.20 22.18
N LEU A 838 16.92 -26.72 20.95
CA LEU A 838 16.13 -27.11 19.79
C LEU A 838 16.96 -27.92 18.79
N ILE A 839 16.32 -28.85 18.09
CA ILE A 839 16.95 -29.61 17.01
C ILE A 839 17.06 -28.72 15.76
N ASP A 840 18.28 -28.55 15.25
CA ASP A 840 18.52 -27.83 14.00
C ASP A 840 18.29 -28.75 12.79
N ILE A 841 17.31 -28.42 11.97
CA ILE A 841 16.94 -29.21 10.78
C ILE A 841 17.48 -28.61 9.47
N THR A 842 18.20 -27.49 9.53
CA THR A 842 18.44 -26.61 8.38
C THR A 842 19.12 -27.27 7.19
N ASN A 843 20.12 -28.12 7.44
CA ASN A 843 20.96 -28.64 6.36
C ASN A 843 20.36 -29.86 5.64
N ASP A 844 19.49 -30.63 6.31
CA ASP A 844 18.81 -31.78 5.74
C ASP A 844 17.43 -31.99 6.39
N PRO A 845 16.43 -31.15 6.03
CA PRO A 845 15.09 -31.25 6.59
C PRO A 845 14.43 -32.62 6.36
N ALA A 846 14.54 -33.22 5.18
CA ALA A 846 13.96 -34.52 4.86
C ALA A 846 14.58 -35.67 5.68
N GLY A 847 15.90 -35.61 5.93
CA GLY A 847 16.63 -36.54 6.79
C GLY A 847 16.53 -36.24 8.29
N ALA A 848 15.92 -35.13 8.70
CA ALA A 848 15.90 -34.69 10.09
C ALA A 848 15.29 -35.75 11.05
N VAL A 849 15.92 -35.92 12.22
CA VAL A 849 15.44 -36.79 13.30
C VAL A 849 15.17 -35.93 14.53
N VAL A 850 13.89 -35.69 14.82
CA VAL A 850 13.44 -34.94 15.99
C VAL A 850 12.80 -35.91 16.99
N PRO A 851 13.47 -36.25 18.11
CA PRO A 851 12.91 -37.12 19.14
C PRO A 851 11.62 -36.54 19.74
N THR A 852 10.69 -37.38 20.18
CA THR A 852 9.48 -36.94 20.90
C THR A 852 9.79 -36.22 22.21
N THR A 853 10.96 -36.50 22.80
CA THR A 853 11.47 -35.84 24.01
C THR A 853 12.12 -34.49 23.75
N ALA A 854 12.39 -34.11 22.49
CA ALA A 854 12.96 -32.80 22.16
C ALA A 854 12.01 -31.66 22.55
N ASN A 855 12.57 -30.48 22.81
CA ASN A 855 11.78 -29.27 23.09
C ASN A 855 11.22 -28.61 21.82
N GLY A 856 11.54 -29.14 20.66
CA GLY A 856 11.13 -28.60 19.37
C GLY A 856 12.23 -28.70 18.32
N TRP A 857 12.04 -27.98 17.22
CA TRP A 857 13.01 -27.85 16.14
C TRP A 857 13.10 -26.40 15.65
N ARG A 858 14.22 -26.07 14.99
CA ARG A 858 14.47 -24.77 14.37
C ARG A 858 14.96 -24.95 12.93
N LEU A 859 14.54 -24.03 12.06
CA LEU A 859 14.98 -23.92 10.68
C LEU A 859 15.60 -22.54 10.48
N GLU A 860 16.87 -22.48 10.08
CA GLU A 860 17.52 -21.22 9.73
C GLU A 860 17.14 -20.79 8.31
N LEU A 861 16.76 -19.52 8.13
CA LEU A 861 16.37 -18.97 6.83
C LEU A 861 17.60 -18.53 6.05
N ARG A 862 18.48 -19.49 5.75
CA ARG A 862 19.75 -19.32 5.02
C ARG A 862 19.97 -20.38 3.95
N LEU A 863 19.03 -20.46 3.00
CA LEU A 863 19.08 -21.42 1.90
C LEU A 863 20.44 -21.37 1.17
N ASN A 864 20.92 -22.54 0.73
CA ASN A 864 22.24 -22.72 0.10
C ASN A 864 23.44 -22.28 0.96
N GLY A 865 23.27 -22.19 2.27
CA GLY A 865 24.34 -21.90 3.23
C GLY A 865 24.67 -20.42 3.42
N GLY A 866 23.94 -19.51 2.76
CA GLY A 866 24.16 -18.06 2.83
C GLY A 866 23.00 -17.31 3.46
N TRP A 867 23.30 -16.25 4.23
CA TRP A 867 22.30 -15.33 4.75
C TRP A 867 21.95 -14.30 3.68
N SER A 868 20.70 -14.32 3.22
CA SER A 868 20.17 -13.41 2.19
C SER A 868 19.10 -12.45 2.73
N GLY A 869 18.89 -12.44 4.05
CA GLY A 869 17.85 -11.65 4.71
C GLY A 869 16.44 -12.24 4.58
N GLU A 870 16.30 -13.53 4.25
CA GLU A 870 15.00 -14.21 4.26
C GLU A 870 14.39 -14.24 5.66
N LYS A 871 13.10 -13.91 5.78
CA LYS A 871 12.42 -13.71 7.06
C LYS A 871 10.93 -14.02 7.00
N VAL A 872 10.30 -14.18 8.16
CA VAL A 872 8.86 -14.46 8.27
C VAL A 872 8.09 -13.18 8.58
N LEU A 873 7.21 -12.78 7.67
CA LEU A 873 6.44 -11.53 7.74
C LEU A 873 4.92 -11.76 7.78
N ALA A 874 4.47 -12.94 8.18
CA ALA A 874 3.06 -13.29 8.38
C ALA A 874 2.92 -14.35 9.51
N GLU A 875 1.74 -14.49 10.12
CA GLU A 875 1.45 -15.62 11.03
C GLU A 875 1.54 -16.96 10.28
N SER A 876 2.08 -17.98 10.96
CA SER A 876 2.04 -19.37 10.48
C SER A 876 0.71 -20.04 10.80
N LEU A 877 0.45 -21.19 10.19
CA LEU A 877 -0.78 -21.94 10.34
C LEU A 877 -0.52 -23.44 10.46
N THR A 878 -0.95 -24.04 11.57
CA THR A 878 -0.80 -25.46 11.85
C THR A 878 -2.11 -26.17 11.68
N VAL A 879 -2.18 -27.11 10.74
CA VAL A 879 -3.36 -27.91 10.48
C VAL A 879 -2.98 -29.32 10.05
N GLY A 880 -3.72 -30.33 10.53
CA GLY A 880 -3.43 -31.73 10.18
C GLY A 880 -2.05 -32.23 10.62
N GLY A 881 -1.37 -31.52 11.54
CA GLY A 881 0.03 -31.80 11.91
C GLY A 881 1.08 -31.23 10.96
N ILE A 882 0.69 -30.31 10.07
CA ILE A 882 1.56 -29.61 9.13
C ILE A 882 1.55 -28.12 9.49
N VAL A 883 2.73 -27.52 9.60
CA VAL A 883 2.95 -26.08 9.75
C VAL A 883 3.17 -25.48 8.38
N LEU A 884 2.33 -24.50 8.04
CA LEU A 884 2.40 -23.72 6.81
C LEU A 884 2.82 -22.29 7.14
N PHE A 885 3.79 -21.73 6.44
CA PHE A 885 4.18 -20.34 6.63
C PHE A 885 4.83 -19.73 5.38
N PRO A 886 4.54 -18.44 5.08
CA PRO A 886 5.22 -17.71 4.03
C PRO A 886 6.48 -16.99 4.55
N THR A 887 7.49 -16.87 3.69
CA THR A 887 8.69 -16.05 3.93
C THR A 887 8.80 -14.96 2.86
N TYR A 888 9.56 -13.91 3.20
CA TYR A 888 9.98 -12.84 2.31
C TYR A 888 11.50 -12.72 2.33
N GLN A 889 12.14 -12.75 1.17
CA GLN A 889 13.56 -12.50 1.03
C GLN A 889 13.79 -11.24 0.20
N PRO A 890 14.36 -10.16 0.75
CA PRO A 890 14.66 -8.96 -0.04
C PRO A 890 15.59 -9.32 -1.20
N GLN A 891 15.29 -8.79 -2.38
CA GLN A 891 16.15 -8.90 -3.56
C GLN A 891 16.71 -7.51 -3.86
N ALA A 892 18.00 -7.45 -4.23
CA ALA A 892 18.51 -6.27 -4.88
C ALA A 892 17.77 -6.08 -6.21
N PRO A 893 17.58 -4.83 -6.69
CA PRO A 893 17.15 -4.59 -8.05
C PRO A 893 18.04 -5.36 -9.01
N SER A 894 17.45 -6.10 -9.94
CA SER A 894 18.22 -6.88 -10.90
C SER A 894 19.07 -5.94 -11.76
N THR A 895 20.37 -6.23 -11.90
CA THR A 895 21.24 -5.51 -12.85
C THR A 895 20.95 -5.91 -14.31
N LEU A 896 20.21 -7.01 -14.52
CA LEU A 896 19.79 -7.53 -15.82
C LEU A 896 18.34 -7.14 -16.17
N ASP A 897 17.56 -6.70 -15.18
CA ASP A 897 16.15 -6.31 -15.32
C ASP A 897 15.85 -5.13 -14.34
N PRO A 898 16.24 -3.89 -14.69
CA PRO A 898 16.09 -2.68 -13.85
C PRO A 898 14.62 -2.28 -13.63
N CYS A 899 13.73 -3.08 -14.20
CA CYS A 899 12.32 -2.86 -14.34
C CYS A 899 11.53 -3.73 -13.35
N SER A 900 12.23 -4.62 -12.64
CA SER A 900 11.82 -5.13 -11.34
C SER A 900 12.30 -4.16 -10.25
N PRO A 901 11.41 -3.46 -9.52
CA PRO A 901 11.78 -2.85 -8.24
C PRO A 901 12.47 -3.88 -7.34
N ALA A 902 13.13 -3.45 -6.25
CA ALA A 902 13.66 -4.36 -5.22
C ALA A 902 12.51 -5.17 -4.58
N ASN A 903 12.06 -6.19 -5.30
CA ASN A 903 10.87 -6.97 -5.05
C ASN A 903 11.34 -8.24 -4.39
N GLY A 904 11.04 -8.39 -3.11
CA GLY A 904 11.43 -9.61 -2.43
C GLY A 904 10.82 -10.85 -3.08
N LEU A 905 11.54 -11.96 -2.94
CA LEU A 905 11.10 -13.29 -3.33
C LEU A 905 10.31 -13.88 -2.17
N ASN A 906 9.09 -14.33 -2.43
CA ASN A 906 8.29 -15.01 -1.43
C ASN A 906 8.33 -16.52 -1.62
N ARG A 907 8.31 -17.25 -0.51
CA ARG A 907 8.21 -18.71 -0.50
C ARG A 907 7.14 -19.15 0.47
N VAL A 908 6.54 -20.31 0.23
CA VAL A 908 5.66 -20.99 1.18
C VAL A 908 6.28 -22.31 1.58
N TYR A 909 6.46 -22.50 2.89
CA TYR A 909 6.96 -23.73 3.48
C TYR A 909 5.81 -24.58 4.00
N ALA A 910 5.95 -25.91 3.92
CA ALA A 910 5.01 -26.87 4.48
C ALA A 910 5.77 -27.99 5.21
N LEU A 911 5.85 -27.89 6.55
CA LEU A 911 6.69 -28.78 7.36
C LEU A 911 5.86 -29.56 8.37
N SER A 912 6.21 -30.81 8.61
CA SER A 912 5.64 -31.63 9.68
C SER A 912 5.91 -30.98 11.04
N VAL A 913 4.87 -30.80 11.86
CA VAL A 913 4.99 -30.30 13.24
C VAL A 913 5.93 -31.18 14.07
N ASP A 914 5.85 -32.51 13.89
CA ASP A 914 6.57 -33.45 14.73
C ASP A 914 8.06 -33.52 14.39
N THR A 915 8.43 -33.32 13.11
CA THR A 915 9.78 -33.64 12.60
C THR A 915 10.47 -32.52 11.84
N GLY A 916 9.73 -31.48 11.40
CA GLY A 916 10.24 -30.44 10.51
C GLY A 916 10.50 -30.90 9.07
N LYS A 917 10.12 -32.13 8.72
CA LYS A 917 10.27 -32.69 7.37
C LYS A 917 9.30 -32.02 6.39
N PRO A 918 9.66 -31.88 5.10
CA PRO A 918 8.71 -31.54 4.04
C PRO A 918 7.46 -32.43 4.12
N ALA A 919 6.28 -31.82 4.08
CA ALA A 919 5.01 -32.51 4.30
C ALA A 919 4.06 -32.46 3.11
N ILE A 920 4.32 -31.56 2.16
CA ILE A 920 3.61 -31.45 0.88
C ILE A 920 4.67 -31.59 -0.20
N ASP A 921 4.39 -32.41 -1.20
CA ASP A 921 5.14 -32.45 -2.45
C ASP A 921 4.68 -31.25 -3.29
N PHE A 922 5.46 -30.16 -3.28
CA PHE A 922 5.13 -28.94 -4.00
C PHE A 922 5.53 -29.03 -5.48
N ASN A 923 6.44 -29.94 -5.84
CA ASN A 923 6.98 -30.02 -7.19
C ASN A 923 6.87 -31.46 -7.72
N ASP A 924 5.97 -31.69 -8.69
CA ASP A 924 5.76 -33.03 -9.28
C ASP A 924 6.87 -33.43 -10.29
N VAL A 925 8.11 -33.02 -10.03
CA VAL A 925 9.20 -33.07 -11.01
C VAL A 925 9.81 -34.48 -11.09
N ASP A 926 9.66 -35.29 -10.04
CA ASP A 926 10.12 -36.68 -9.99
C ASP A 926 8.99 -37.71 -10.12
N ALA A 927 7.73 -37.26 -10.18
CA ALA A 927 6.53 -38.09 -10.30
C ALA A 927 6.43 -39.21 -9.25
N ASP A 928 7.13 -39.09 -8.11
CA ASP A 928 7.14 -40.12 -7.06
C ASP A 928 6.12 -39.86 -5.95
N SER A 929 5.53 -38.65 -5.90
CA SER A 929 4.58 -38.19 -4.88
C SER A 929 5.14 -38.25 -3.45
N VAL A 930 6.47 -38.27 -3.28
CA VAL A 930 7.18 -38.36 -1.99
C VAL A 930 7.85 -37.02 -1.69
N PRO A 931 7.42 -36.31 -0.63
CA PRO A 931 8.07 -35.06 -0.23
C PRO A 931 9.56 -35.27 0.09
N ASN A 932 10.42 -34.49 -0.56
CA ASN A 932 11.86 -34.50 -0.38
C ASN A 932 12.41 -33.08 -0.15
N ASN A 933 13.73 -32.89 -0.09
CA ASN A 933 14.32 -31.57 0.21
C ASN A 933 14.03 -30.50 -0.86
N ALA A 934 13.69 -30.89 -2.09
CA ALA A 934 13.22 -29.96 -3.13
C ALA A 934 11.82 -29.40 -2.81
N ASP A 935 11.02 -30.14 -2.04
CA ASP A 935 9.66 -29.76 -1.60
C ASP A 935 9.61 -28.93 -0.32
N LEU A 936 10.77 -28.50 0.18
CA LEU A 936 10.82 -27.71 1.41
C LEU A 936 9.94 -26.46 1.32
N PHE A 937 9.86 -25.88 0.13
CA PHE A 937 9.03 -24.72 -0.17
C PHE A 937 8.64 -24.67 -1.65
N THR A 938 7.62 -23.87 -1.97
CA THR A 938 7.36 -23.38 -3.33
C THR A 938 7.57 -21.87 -3.40
N ASN A 939 7.97 -21.34 -4.56
CA ASN A 939 8.08 -19.90 -4.77
C ASN A 939 6.72 -19.34 -5.21
N LEU A 940 6.36 -18.18 -4.68
CA LEU A 940 5.19 -17.45 -5.16
C LEU A 940 5.55 -16.56 -6.35
N ALA A 941 4.65 -16.47 -7.33
CA ALA A 941 4.75 -15.50 -8.43
C ALA A 941 4.62 -14.06 -7.91
N GLN A 942 3.77 -13.86 -6.89
CA GLN A 942 3.53 -12.54 -6.31
C GLN A 942 4.83 -11.92 -5.78
N ARG A 943 5.07 -10.67 -6.20
CA ARG A 943 6.15 -9.81 -5.73
C ARG A 943 5.65 -8.86 -4.61
N GLY A 944 6.51 -8.51 -3.66
CA GLY A 944 6.13 -7.73 -2.45
C GLY A 944 6.07 -8.60 -1.19
N ILE A 945 5.53 -8.11 -0.06
CA ILE A 945 5.41 -8.93 1.16
C ILE A 945 4.19 -9.83 1.05
N ALA A 946 4.38 -11.15 1.03
CA ALA A 946 3.29 -12.11 1.05
C ALA A 946 2.42 -11.98 2.32
N GLY A 947 1.11 -12.15 2.14
CA GLY A 947 0.13 -12.22 3.22
C GLY A 947 0.16 -13.56 3.98
N GLU A 948 -0.71 -13.72 4.97
CA GLU A 948 -0.93 -15.02 5.61
C GLU A 948 -1.62 -16.02 4.67
N ILE A 949 -1.48 -17.30 4.99
CA ILE A 949 -2.13 -18.39 4.27
C ILE A 949 -3.60 -18.46 4.70
N SER A 950 -4.50 -18.41 3.72
CA SER A 950 -5.94 -18.48 3.91
C SER A 950 -6.51 -19.76 3.33
N PHE A 951 -7.43 -20.40 4.05
CA PHE A 951 -8.19 -21.54 3.53
C PHE A 951 -9.48 -21.07 2.86
N ALA A 952 -9.73 -21.61 1.68
CA ALA A 952 -11.01 -21.53 1.02
C ALA A 952 -11.51 -22.93 0.68
N PHE A 953 -12.83 -23.09 0.61
CA PHE A 953 -13.47 -24.33 0.23
C PHE A 953 -14.34 -24.09 -0.98
N ASP A 954 -14.22 -24.96 -1.98
CA ASP A 954 -15.08 -24.93 -3.16
C ASP A 954 -15.91 -26.22 -3.28
N ALA A 955 -17.12 -26.08 -3.79
CA ALA A 955 -18.02 -27.19 -4.04
C ALA A 955 -17.66 -27.84 -5.39
N ILE A 956 -17.46 -29.16 -5.41
CA ILE A 956 -17.25 -29.87 -6.67
C ILE A 956 -18.59 -29.92 -7.43
N PRO A 957 -18.67 -29.47 -8.70
CA PRO A 957 -19.83 -29.72 -9.53
C PRO A 957 -20.03 -31.24 -9.63
N GLN A 958 -21.22 -31.74 -9.26
CA GLN A 958 -21.56 -33.14 -9.51
C GLN A 958 -21.65 -33.37 -11.01
N ASP A 959 -20.56 -33.80 -11.65
CA ASP A 959 -20.59 -34.37 -12.99
C ASP A 959 -20.13 -35.83 -12.97
N THR A 960 -20.71 -36.61 -13.88
CA THR A 960 -21.08 -38.01 -13.70
C THR A 960 -19.95 -39.02 -13.93
N ASP A 961 -19.11 -39.33 -12.92
CA ASP A 961 -18.53 -40.67 -12.77
C ASP A 961 -17.90 -40.89 -11.37
N PRO A 962 -18.57 -41.57 -10.42
CA PRO A 962 -18.03 -41.84 -9.08
C PRO A 962 -16.89 -42.88 -9.06
N LEU A 963 -16.52 -43.49 -10.20
CA LEU A 963 -15.49 -44.52 -10.25
C LEU A 963 -14.09 -44.01 -10.64
N ASN A 964 -13.96 -42.78 -11.11
CA ASN A 964 -12.67 -42.21 -11.54
C ASN A 964 -11.97 -41.36 -10.45
N ASP A 965 -12.62 -41.18 -9.29
CA ASP A 965 -12.17 -40.32 -8.18
C ASP A 965 -11.57 -41.13 -7.00
N LEU A 966 -11.23 -42.40 -7.25
CA LEU A 966 -10.66 -43.32 -6.25
C LEU A 966 -9.14 -43.44 -6.32
N ASP A 967 -8.45 -42.56 -7.05
CA ASP A 967 -6.99 -42.46 -6.90
C ASP A 967 -6.65 -41.78 -5.58
N GLN A 968 -6.65 -42.58 -4.51
CA GLN A 968 -6.33 -42.16 -3.14
C GLN A 968 -4.85 -41.79 -2.93
N SER A 969 -4.01 -41.88 -3.98
CA SER A 969 -2.60 -41.49 -3.91
C SER A 969 -2.38 -40.00 -4.17
N ASP A 970 -3.32 -39.32 -4.83
CA ASP A 970 -3.25 -37.89 -5.12
C ASP A 970 -3.88 -37.05 -3.98
N ASN A 971 -3.03 -36.46 -3.13
CA ASN A 971 -3.46 -35.58 -2.05
C ASN A 971 -4.19 -34.30 -2.55
N SER A 972 -4.08 -33.94 -3.83
CA SER A 972 -4.61 -32.69 -4.39
C SER A 972 -6.12 -32.71 -4.71
N ARG A 973 -6.74 -33.90 -4.72
CA ARG A 973 -8.17 -34.11 -5.04
C ARG A 973 -9.03 -34.55 -3.88
N ARG A 974 -8.44 -34.75 -2.71
CA ARG A 974 -9.21 -35.25 -1.57
C ARG A 974 -10.31 -34.24 -1.24
N THR A 975 -11.54 -34.72 -1.14
CA THR A 975 -12.66 -33.93 -0.63
C THR A 975 -12.76 -34.08 0.88
N ASP A 976 -13.26 -33.06 1.55
CA ASP A 976 -13.72 -33.23 2.92
C ASP A 976 -14.95 -34.15 2.99
N ALA A 977 -15.43 -34.44 4.21
CA ALA A 977 -16.61 -35.28 4.43
C ALA A 977 -17.91 -34.74 3.80
N LEU A 978 -17.89 -33.51 3.27
CA LEU A 978 -19.01 -32.84 2.61
C LEU A 978 -18.82 -32.76 1.09
N GLY A 979 -17.80 -33.44 0.52
CA GLY A 979 -17.54 -33.44 -0.92
C GLY A 979 -16.88 -32.16 -1.45
N ARG A 980 -16.21 -31.38 -0.59
CA ARG A 980 -15.62 -30.07 -0.95
C ARG A 980 -14.11 -30.16 -1.09
N ARG A 981 -13.54 -29.40 -2.03
CA ARG A 981 -12.09 -29.27 -2.21
C ARG A 981 -11.56 -28.12 -1.33
N ALA A 982 -10.50 -28.36 -0.56
CA ALA A 982 -9.81 -27.30 0.17
C ALA A 982 -8.72 -26.67 -0.69
N LEU A 983 -8.60 -25.35 -0.61
CA LEU A 983 -7.67 -24.52 -1.35
C LEU A 983 -6.90 -23.63 -0.37
N CYS A 984 -5.59 -23.51 -0.59
CA CYS A 984 -4.71 -22.66 0.19
C CYS A 984 -4.38 -21.45 -0.70
N ALA A 985 -4.68 -20.24 -0.24
CA ALA A 985 -4.37 -19.01 -0.95
C ALA A 985 -3.41 -18.14 -0.15
N VAL A 986 -2.45 -17.52 -0.83
CA VAL A 986 -1.54 -16.51 -0.28
C VAL A 986 -1.65 -15.27 -1.14
N GLY A 987 -2.28 -14.21 -0.62
CA GLY A 987 -2.63 -13.07 -1.47
C GLY A 987 -3.60 -13.52 -2.57
N LEU A 988 -3.27 -13.23 -3.83
CA LEU A 988 -4.07 -13.63 -5.00
C LEU A 988 -3.63 -14.95 -5.62
N GLU A 989 -2.63 -15.62 -5.04
CA GLU A 989 -2.08 -16.86 -5.56
C GLU A 989 -2.69 -18.05 -4.83
N VAL A 990 -3.31 -18.97 -5.58
CA VAL A 990 -3.81 -20.24 -5.06
C VAL A 990 -2.72 -21.27 -5.25
N LEU A 991 -2.33 -21.95 -4.16
CA LEU A 991 -1.32 -23.00 -4.22
C LEU A 991 -1.87 -24.23 -4.95
N ASP A 992 -1.05 -24.81 -5.83
CA ASP A 992 -1.40 -26.03 -6.58
C ASP A 992 -1.75 -27.20 -5.65
N ARG A 993 -1.05 -27.30 -4.52
CA ARG A 993 -1.28 -28.31 -3.48
C ARG A 993 -1.54 -27.65 -2.13
N CYS A 994 -2.46 -28.22 -1.37
CA CYS A 994 -2.91 -27.70 -0.09
C CYS A 994 -3.19 -28.84 0.89
N VAL A 995 -3.03 -28.57 2.19
CA VAL A 995 -3.41 -29.53 3.23
C VAL A 995 -4.92 -29.58 3.35
N LEU A 996 -5.49 -30.78 3.40
CA LEU A 996 -6.87 -30.90 3.83
C LEU A 996 -6.97 -30.67 5.35
N PRO A 997 -7.71 -29.65 5.80
CA PRO A 997 -8.18 -29.68 7.17
C PRO A 997 -9.01 -30.96 7.33
N GLY A 998 -8.76 -31.73 8.38
CA GLY A 998 -9.58 -32.90 8.71
C GLY A 998 -11.04 -32.52 8.97
N SER A 999 -11.83 -33.41 9.57
CA SER A 999 -13.19 -33.06 10.01
C SER A 999 -13.16 -31.78 10.86
N VAL A 1000 -13.68 -30.68 10.30
CA VAL A 1000 -13.68 -29.36 10.93
C VAL A 1000 -14.64 -29.41 12.11
N MET A 1001 -14.12 -29.72 13.30
CA MET A 1001 -14.85 -29.57 14.55
C MET A 1001 -14.84 -28.09 14.92
N ARG A 1002 -16.02 -27.49 15.00
CA ARG A 1002 -16.16 -26.06 15.28
C ARG A 1002 -16.18 -25.88 16.78
N THR A 1003 -15.19 -25.17 17.31
CA THR A 1003 -15.28 -24.56 18.63
C THR A 1003 -16.16 -23.33 18.51
N PHE A 1004 -17.45 -23.51 18.75
CA PHE A 1004 -18.34 -22.38 19.00
C PHE A 1004 -18.51 -22.18 20.49
N TRP A 1005 -18.72 -20.93 20.86
CA TRP A 1005 -19.23 -20.56 22.18
C TRP A 1005 -20.61 -21.19 22.38
N GLN A 1006 -20.63 -22.39 22.94
CA GLN A 1006 -21.83 -23.05 23.39
C GLN A 1006 -22.13 -22.56 24.80
N ARG A 1007 -23.25 -21.84 24.97
CA ARG A 1007 -23.86 -21.77 26.29
C ARG A 1007 -24.55 -23.11 26.52
N THR A 1008 -23.96 -23.97 27.34
CA THR A 1008 -24.75 -25.02 27.99
C THR A 1008 -25.87 -24.32 28.76
N ALA A 1009 -27.12 -24.69 28.50
CA ALA A 1009 -28.22 -24.24 29.35
C ALA A 1009 -27.83 -24.57 30.80
N PRO A 1010 -27.98 -23.63 31.75
CA PRO A 1010 -27.71 -23.96 33.14
C PRO A 1010 -28.63 -25.13 33.54
N PRO A 1011 -28.16 -26.10 34.35
CA PRO A 1011 -29.04 -27.09 34.95
C PRO A 1011 -30.14 -26.44 35.79
#